data_AF-A0A915UWX9-F1
#
_entry.id   AF-A0A915UWX9-F1
#
_cell.length_a   1.000
_cell.length_b   1.000
_cell.length_c   1.000
_cell.angle_alpha   90.00
_cell.angle_beta   90.00
_cell.angle_gamma   90.00
#
_symmetry.space_group_name_H-M   'P 1'
#
loop_
_entity.id
_entity.type
_entity.pdbx_description
1 polymer ?
#
loop_
_entity_poly.entity_id
_entity_poly.type
_entity_poly.pdbx_seq_one_letter_code
_entity_poly.pdbx_strand_id
1 'polypeptide(L)'
;MTQEDYLRIRIKSAPEHSDADALLAACLRAVLARIDGLEQPDAVAAEVMAAAQKPLAQAIAQEAGTGEISATLQVSDSPWRFSLTLSSGWCYEFLLPETPAQPIPPEAGVGPVNLGVGLFLVRSLMDEVVYIPRPGGNRWRLEKTLPISVVGCPKEGERPTTLTVDLPASYRYLSVLSEGIAALLTRASSSPAHDLINPIQLAVQEICINIVEHALNGSGRLQVTLTLDRAKRRFVTETWDAGTRTFDLTTLPSRFELALPESSRSSRLLRGSAVMFTSATIVNAGNYLFNLIMGRWLGPSAFADLSLIVTLFLVTSFLTTGVQTPAARFCAIFAAERNLKGIASLRRFSLRLAILIGLSLTAVFTLGAPLWASFFSVSSPLPFVLFGLFAPFFLMQGVERGLLQGRTRFGLLAATYQVEMWSRLLLSLAFVALGWGVNGAVAGIALSFAFAWLTARRVAADLPAAQPIAPSLLREVAIFTGPALAAQFGQILINNSDVLIVRRFFPTEEAGLYAALALIGRVVFFATWSIVTAMFPIVAQRYSRGQRHRHLLVWSLVIVLFGSLAIVTCAYFFPEAIVRALFGPDYLPIAPLLWMYALATTAYALANVVINYRLSIGRADSAYLAIGAGVLQGLLLWIFHDSLHQVVSIQLVLMTCFFVVLLAWDWLHALRQVPAQRIRPSFTLDEKKAARP
;
A
#
# COMPACT_ATOMS: atom_id res chain seq x y z
N MET A 1 -27.36 -23.32 19.02
CA MET A 1 -27.98 -22.46 18.00
C MET A 1 -28.59 -21.26 18.71
N THR A 2 -27.90 -20.13 18.73
CA THR A 2 -28.57 -18.88 19.08
C THR A 2 -29.51 -18.54 17.93
N GLN A 3 -30.62 -17.91 18.23
CA GLN A 3 -31.67 -17.53 17.28
C GLN A 3 -31.21 -16.45 16.27
N GLU A 4 -29.90 -16.21 16.13
CA GLU A 4 -29.32 -14.98 15.56
C GLU A 4 -28.63 -15.18 14.19
N ASP A 5 -28.13 -16.36 13.84
CA ASP A 5 -27.40 -16.63 12.58
C ASP A 5 -28.31 -17.09 11.41
N TYR A 6 -29.34 -16.31 11.12
CA TYR A 6 -30.14 -16.47 9.89
C TYR A 6 -30.23 -15.16 9.12
N LEU A 7 -30.32 -15.28 7.79
CA LEU A 7 -30.52 -14.18 6.86
C LEU A 7 -31.91 -14.30 6.26
N ARG A 8 -32.76 -13.29 6.46
CA ARG A 8 -34.11 -13.27 5.86
C ARG A 8 -34.12 -12.31 4.68
N ILE A 9 -34.49 -12.83 3.51
CA ILE A 9 -34.57 -12.08 2.26
C ILE A 9 -36.04 -11.99 1.88
N ARG A 10 -36.53 -10.78 1.60
CA ARG A 10 -37.82 -10.57 0.94
C ARG A 10 -37.59 -9.82 -0.36
N ILE A 11 -38.12 -10.37 -1.44
CA ILE A 11 -38.08 -9.76 -2.76
C ILE A 11 -39.51 -9.40 -3.11
N LYS A 12 -39.73 -8.14 -3.48
CA LYS A 12 -41.01 -7.66 -3.99
C LYS A 12 -40.80 -7.15 -5.41
N SER A 13 -41.39 -7.83 -6.39
CA SER A 13 -41.25 -7.52 -7.82
C SER A 13 -42.63 -7.46 -8.50
N ALA A 14 -42.70 -6.78 -9.65
CA ALA A 14 -43.90 -6.80 -10.47
C ALA A 14 -44.10 -8.20 -11.09
N PRO A 15 -45.36 -8.71 -11.17
CA PRO A 15 -45.63 -10.07 -11.66
C PRO A 15 -45.22 -10.29 -13.13
N GLU A 16 -45.11 -9.23 -13.92
CA GLU A 16 -44.71 -9.30 -15.34
C GLU A 16 -43.20 -9.49 -15.54
N HIS A 17 -42.38 -9.30 -14.50
CA HIS A 17 -40.93 -9.38 -14.53
C HIS A 17 -40.45 -10.18 -13.31
N SER A 18 -40.34 -11.51 -13.41
CA SER A 18 -39.87 -12.36 -12.30
C SER A 18 -38.36 -12.21 -12.09
N ASP A 19 -37.90 -11.01 -11.72
CA ASP A 19 -36.53 -10.71 -11.32
C ASP A 19 -36.14 -11.42 -10.00
N ALA A 20 -37.11 -12.03 -9.33
CA ALA A 20 -36.93 -12.74 -8.07
C ALA A 20 -35.96 -13.92 -8.16
N ASP A 21 -35.97 -14.68 -9.25
CA ASP A 21 -35.07 -15.82 -9.46
C ASP A 21 -33.60 -15.36 -9.47
N ALA A 22 -33.32 -14.27 -10.19
CA ALA A 22 -31.97 -13.73 -10.33
C ALA A 22 -31.47 -13.06 -9.05
N LEU A 23 -32.36 -12.35 -8.34
CA LEU A 23 -32.04 -11.71 -7.06
C LEU A 23 -31.79 -12.75 -5.96
N LEU A 24 -32.65 -13.77 -5.88
CA LEU A 24 -32.48 -14.87 -4.94
C LEU A 24 -31.20 -15.64 -5.23
N ALA A 25 -30.90 -15.92 -6.51
CA ALA A 25 -29.66 -16.55 -6.94
C ALA A 25 -28.42 -15.73 -6.58
N ALA A 26 -28.45 -14.41 -6.77
CA ALA A 26 -27.33 -13.53 -6.42
C ALA A 26 -27.07 -13.51 -4.91
N CYS A 27 -28.13 -13.39 -4.10
CA CYS A 27 -27.99 -13.43 -2.65
C CYS A 27 -27.55 -14.82 -2.15
N LEU A 28 -28.06 -15.90 -2.76
CA LEU A 28 -27.66 -17.26 -2.43
C LEU A 28 -26.18 -17.49 -2.71
N ARG A 29 -25.69 -17.09 -3.90
CA ARG A 29 -24.25 -17.14 -4.22
C ARG A 29 -23.42 -16.37 -3.20
N ALA A 30 -23.85 -15.18 -2.82
CA ALA A 30 -23.14 -14.34 -1.86
C ALA A 30 -23.02 -15.01 -0.48
N VAL A 31 -24.08 -15.69 -0.01
CA VAL A 31 -24.08 -16.40 1.27
C VAL A 31 -23.22 -17.66 1.18
N LEU A 32 -23.42 -18.49 0.15
CA LEU A 32 -22.68 -19.75 -0.02
C LEU A 32 -21.17 -19.52 -0.18
N ALA A 33 -20.76 -18.46 -0.89
CA ALA A 33 -19.35 -18.08 -1.04
C ALA A 33 -18.65 -17.70 0.27
N ARG A 34 -19.40 -17.58 1.38
CA ARG A 34 -18.89 -17.22 2.71
C ARG A 34 -19.05 -18.35 3.74
N ILE A 35 -19.56 -19.51 3.33
CA ILE A 35 -19.60 -20.69 4.18
C ILE A 35 -18.22 -21.35 4.16
N ASP A 36 -17.59 -21.45 5.32
CA ASP A 36 -16.26 -22.02 5.45
C ASP A 36 -16.29 -23.52 5.10
N GLY A 37 -15.39 -23.96 4.22
CA GLY A 37 -15.32 -25.35 3.77
C GLY A 37 -16.25 -25.74 2.62
N LEU A 38 -17.10 -24.83 2.11
CA LEU A 38 -17.95 -25.12 0.95
C LEU A 38 -17.15 -25.05 -0.37
N GLU A 39 -16.90 -26.21 -0.99
CA GLU A 39 -16.29 -26.29 -2.32
C GLU A 39 -17.31 -25.92 -3.42
N GLN A 40 -16.90 -25.07 -4.37
CA GLN A 40 -17.72 -24.62 -5.51
C GLN A 40 -19.09 -23.99 -5.15
N PRO A 41 -19.11 -22.86 -4.41
CA PRO A 41 -20.35 -22.20 -3.97
C PRO A 41 -21.29 -21.81 -5.12
N ASP A 42 -20.74 -21.49 -6.30
CA ASP A 42 -21.54 -21.18 -7.50
C ASP A 42 -22.26 -22.40 -8.06
N ALA A 43 -21.64 -23.59 -7.99
CA ALA A 43 -22.24 -24.84 -8.45
C ALA A 43 -23.40 -25.25 -7.53
N VAL A 44 -23.18 -25.14 -6.22
CA VAL A 44 -24.21 -25.39 -5.20
C VAL A 44 -25.35 -24.38 -5.33
N ALA A 45 -25.05 -23.10 -5.55
CA ALA A 45 -26.06 -22.09 -5.81
C ALA A 45 -26.90 -22.43 -7.06
N ALA A 46 -26.25 -22.88 -8.14
CA ALA A 46 -26.94 -23.26 -9.36
C ALA A 46 -27.83 -24.49 -9.16
N GLU A 47 -27.37 -25.49 -8.41
CA GLU A 47 -28.15 -26.68 -8.05
C GLU A 47 -29.38 -26.33 -7.22
N VAL A 48 -29.20 -25.55 -6.15
CA VAL A 48 -30.29 -25.10 -5.28
C VAL A 48 -31.30 -24.26 -6.06
N MET A 49 -30.86 -23.37 -6.95
CA MET A 49 -31.75 -22.58 -7.80
C MET A 49 -32.50 -23.43 -8.82
N ALA A 50 -31.86 -24.45 -9.40
CA ALA A 50 -32.52 -25.41 -10.29
C ALA A 50 -33.61 -26.21 -9.55
N ALA A 51 -33.33 -26.64 -8.31
CA ALA A 51 -34.30 -27.32 -7.46
C ALA A 51 -35.46 -26.39 -7.03
N ALA A 52 -35.15 -25.12 -6.74
CA ALA A 52 -36.11 -24.11 -6.31
C ALA A 52 -37.01 -23.58 -7.44
N GLN A 53 -36.68 -23.80 -8.72
CA GLN A 53 -37.34 -23.16 -9.86
C GLN A 53 -38.87 -23.40 -9.91
N LYS A 54 -39.33 -24.65 -9.78
CA LYS A 54 -40.77 -24.99 -9.76
C LYS A 54 -41.48 -24.47 -8.49
N PRO A 55 -40.96 -24.71 -7.28
CA PRO A 55 -41.52 -24.14 -6.04
C PRO A 55 -41.60 -22.62 -6.05
N LEU A 56 -40.59 -21.94 -6.63
CA LEU A 56 -40.52 -20.49 -6.73
C LEU A 56 -41.58 -19.96 -7.70
N ALA A 57 -41.76 -20.60 -8.86
CA ALA A 57 -42.85 -20.28 -9.78
C ALA A 57 -44.24 -20.47 -9.15
N GLN A 58 -44.41 -21.51 -8.32
CA GLN A 58 -45.65 -21.75 -7.56
C GLN A 58 -45.86 -20.71 -6.44
N ALA A 59 -44.81 -20.33 -5.71
CA ALA A 59 -44.86 -19.28 -4.70
C ALA A 59 -45.25 -17.93 -5.33
N ILE A 60 -44.65 -17.59 -6.48
CA ILE A 60 -45.00 -16.39 -7.27
C ILE A 60 -46.48 -16.44 -7.68
N ALA A 61 -46.98 -17.60 -8.11
CA ALA A 61 -48.37 -17.77 -8.53
C ALA A 61 -49.37 -17.74 -7.35
N GLN A 62 -49.01 -18.24 -6.17
CA GLN A 62 -49.84 -18.20 -4.96
C GLN A 62 -49.90 -16.80 -4.35
N GLU A 63 -48.82 -16.02 -4.47
CA GLU A 63 -48.73 -14.63 -4.01
C GLU A 63 -49.11 -13.61 -5.11
N ALA A 64 -49.92 -14.02 -6.10
CA ALA A 64 -50.28 -13.24 -7.30
C ALA A 64 -50.92 -11.87 -7.02
N GLY A 65 -51.36 -11.58 -5.79
CA GLY A 65 -51.87 -10.26 -5.37
C GLY A 65 -50.80 -9.29 -4.83
N THR A 66 -49.71 -9.79 -4.26
CA THR A 66 -48.68 -8.98 -3.56
C THR A 66 -47.36 -8.91 -4.32
N GLY A 67 -47.03 -9.92 -5.14
CA GLY A 67 -45.75 -10.02 -5.86
C GLY A 67 -44.54 -10.10 -4.93
N GLU A 68 -44.76 -10.54 -3.69
CA GLU A 68 -43.73 -10.69 -2.67
C GLU A 68 -43.27 -12.15 -2.62
N ILE A 69 -41.99 -12.37 -2.38
CA ILE A 69 -41.42 -13.70 -2.11
C ILE A 69 -40.52 -13.53 -0.92
N SER A 70 -40.79 -14.25 0.16
CA SER A 70 -39.91 -14.31 1.32
C SER A 70 -39.13 -15.62 1.29
N ALA A 71 -37.81 -15.51 1.37
CA ALA A 71 -36.88 -16.61 1.55
C ALA A 71 -36.13 -16.44 2.87
N THR A 72 -36.02 -17.49 3.65
CA THR A 72 -35.15 -17.53 4.84
C THR A 72 -33.99 -18.44 4.55
N LEU A 73 -32.77 -17.90 4.67
CA LEU A 73 -31.51 -18.61 4.56
C LEU A 73 -30.96 -18.81 5.97
N GLN A 74 -30.70 -20.04 6.37
CA GLN A 74 -30.17 -20.35 7.69
C GLN A 74 -28.94 -21.25 7.58
N VAL A 75 -27.92 -20.97 8.38
CA VAL A 75 -26.72 -21.80 8.53
C VAL A 75 -26.68 -22.25 9.99
N SER A 76 -26.69 -23.56 10.23
CA SER A 76 -26.54 -24.16 11.57
C SER A 76 -25.10 -24.64 11.78
N ASP A 77 -24.59 -24.55 13.01
CA ASP A 77 -23.22 -24.95 13.37
C ASP A 77 -23.09 -26.44 13.76
N SER A 78 -24.19 -27.15 14.03
CA SER A 78 -24.13 -28.57 14.43
C SER A 78 -25.48 -29.31 14.30
N PRO A 79 -25.61 -30.31 13.40
CA PRO A 79 -24.72 -30.56 12.26
C PRO A 79 -24.70 -29.34 11.32
N TRP A 80 -23.58 -29.12 10.61
CA TRP A 80 -23.47 -28.00 9.69
C TRP A 80 -24.51 -28.12 8.58
N ARG A 81 -25.54 -27.28 8.63
CA ARG A 81 -26.70 -27.38 7.74
C ARG A 81 -27.02 -26.02 7.16
N PHE A 82 -27.07 -25.94 5.84
CA PHE A 82 -27.65 -24.82 5.14
C PHE A 82 -29.11 -25.15 4.80
N SER A 83 -30.04 -24.26 5.10
CA SER A 83 -31.44 -24.38 4.68
C SER A 83 -31.94 -23.13 3.98
N LEU A 84 -32.71 -23.35 2.91
CA LEU A 84 -33.47 -22.33 2.19
C LEU A 84 -34.95 -22.65 2.33
N THR A 85 -35.71 -21.76 2.98
CA THR A 85 -37.15 -21.92 3.16
C THR A 85 -37.90 -20.78 2.48
N LEU A 86 -38.85 -21.12 1.60
CA LEU A 86 -39.74 -20.15 0.94
C LEU A 86 -41.03 -19.94 1.75
N SER A 87 -41.69 -18.80 1.56
CA SER A 87 -42.99 -18.47 2.18
C SER A 87 -44.09 -19.49 1.88
N SER A 88 -44.01 -20.18 0.73
CA SER A 88 -44.93 -21.26 0.34
C SER A 88 -44.79 -22.55 1.18
N GLY A 89 -43.82 -22.60 2.10
CA GLY A 89 -43.54 -23.77 2.94
C GLY A 89 -42.54 -24.76 2.32
N TRP A 90 -42.03 -24.49 1.11
CA TRP A 90 -40.96 -25.29 0.52
C TRP A 90 -39.64 -25.07 1.25
N CYS A 91 -38.93 -26.15 1.57
CA CYS A 91 -37.64 -26.13 2.25
C CYS A 91 -36.64 -27.00 1.49
N TYR A 92 -35.44 -26.48 1.28
CA TYR A 92 -34.29 -27.23 0.77
C TYR A 92 -33.19 -27.21 1.80
N GLU A 93 -32.75 -28.40 2.23
CA GLU A 93 -31.65 -28.55 3.17
C GLU A 93 -30.45 -29.17 2.46
N PHE A 94 -29.28 -28.55 2.68
CA PHE A 94 -27.99 -29.02 2.23
C PHE A 94 -27.10 -29.28 3.45
N LEU A 95 -26.61 -30.52 3.57
CA LEU A 95 -25.63 -30.89 4.60
C LEU A 95 -24.26 -30.39 4.16
N LEU A 96 -23.67 -29.52 4.96
CA LEU A 96 -22.32 -29.04 4.73
C LEU A 96 -21.31 -30.12 5.18
N PRO A 97 -20.19 -30.30 4.46
CA PRO A 97 -19.17 -31.28 4.85
C PRO A 97 -18.60 -30.97 6.24
N GLU A 98 -18.52 -31.99 7.10
CA GLU A 98 -17.96 -31.87 8.45
C GLU A 98 -16.49 -31.46 8.36
N THR A 99 -16.21 -30.17 8.57
CA THR A 99 -14.84 -29.66 8.66
C THR A 99 -14.62 -29.20 10.10
N PRO A 100 -13.57 -29.66 10.82
CA PRO A 100 -13.32 -29.22 12.18
C PRO A 100 -13.04 -27.72 12.19
N ALA A 101 -13.80 -26.98 13.00
CA ALA A 101 -13.66 -25.54 13.14
C ALA A 101 -12.21 -25.16 13.49
N GLN A 102 -11.53 -24.43 12.61
CA GLN A 102 -10.37 -23.66 13.05
C GLN A 102 -10.88 -22.51 13.92
N PRO A 103 -10.30 -22.26 15.10
CA PRO A 103 -10.67 -21.13 15.91
C PRO A 103 -10.42 -19.86 15.11
N ILE A 104 -11.48 -19.07 14.91
CA ILE A 104 -11.40 -17.71 14.38
C ILE A 104 -10.46 -16.96 15.32
N PRO A 105 -9.31 -16.41 14.85
CA PRO A 105 -8.48 -15.58 15.69
C PRO A 105 -9.34 -14.43 16.21
N PRO A 106 -9.26 -14.06 17.50
CA PRO A 106 -10.02 -12.94 18.03
C PRO A 106 -9.75 -11.74 17.14
N GLU A 107 -10.83 -11.14 16.62
CA GLU A 107 -10.78 -10.00 15.72
C GLU A 107 -9.80 -8.99 16.28
N ALA A 108 -8.74 -8.71 15.53
CA ALA A 108 -7.85 -7.61 15.84
C ALA A 108 -8.73 -6.38 15.87
N GLY A 109 -8.98 -5.84 17.07
CA GLY A 109 -9.83 -4.68 17.27
C GLY A 109 -9.45 -3.63 16.24
N VAL A 110 -10.34 -3.43 15.28
CA VAL A 110 -10.24 -2.33 14.33
C VAL A 110 -10.29 -1.10 15.22
N GLY A 111 -9.14 -0.43 15.36
CA GLY A 111 -9.07 0.82 16.11
C GLY A 111 -10.14 1.77 15.59
N PRO A 112 -10.68 2.67 16.44
CA PRO A 112 -11.89 3.43 16.14
C PRO A 112 -11.78 4.05 14.74
N VAL A 113 -12.59 3.54 13.81
CA VAL A 113 -12.71 4.14 12.48
C VAL A 113 -13.28 5.54 12.72
N ASN A 114 -12.53 6.53 12.27
CA ASN A 114 -12.87 7.94 12.42
C ASN A 114 -14.17 8.19 11.62
N LEU A 115 -15.31 8.30 12.31
CA LEU A 115 -16.68 8.41 11.78
C LEU A 115 -16.86 9.39 10.60
N GLY A 116 -15.95 10.34 10.40
CA GLY A 116 -16.08 11.42 9.42
C GLY A 116 -15.74 11.08 7.96
N VAL A 117 -14.84 10.11 7.69
CA VAL A 117 -14.36 9.86 6.32
C VAL A 117 -15.33 9.01 5.51
N GLY A 118 -15.86 7.94 6.10
CA GLY A 118 -16.84 7.06 5.45
C GLY A 118 -18.13 7.79 5.11
N LEU A 119 -18.66 8.59 6.03
CA LEU A 119 -19.92 9.31 5.82
C LEU A 119 -19.80 10.48 4.82
N PHE A 120 -18.62 11.11 4.73
CA PHE A 120 -18.32 12.07 3.66
C PHE A 120 -18.31 11.40 2.29
N LEU A 121 -17.65 10.25 2.16
CA LEU A 121 -17.61 9.47 0.93
C LEU A 121 -19.04 9.13 0.48
N VAL A 122 -19.87 8.66 1.39
CA VAL A 122 -21.29 8.35 1.12
C VAL A 122 -22.05 9.55 0.56
N ARG A 123 -21.88 10.75 1.14
CA ARG A 123 -22.50 12.00 0.64
C ARG A 123 -21.95 12.50 -0.69
N SER A 124 -20.74 12.09 -1.08
CA SER A 124 -20.16 12.41 -2.39
C SER A 124 -20.61 11.44 -3.48
N LEU A 125 -20.97 10.21 -3.10
CA LEU A 125 -21.37 9.16 -4.03
C LEU A 125 -22.89 9.13 -4.25
N MET A 126 -23.69 9.49 -3.25
CA MET A 126 -25.16 9.51 -3.29
C MET A 126 -25.70 10.94 -3.43
N ASP A 127 -26.83 11.10 -4.11
CA ASP A 127 -27.41 12.44 -4.37
C ASP A 127 -28.13 12.98 -3.13
N GLU A 128 -28.77 12.10 -2.36
CA GLU A 128 -29.41 12.43 -1.09
C GLU A 128 -29.02 11.40 -0.02
N VAL A 129 -28.70 11.87 1.19
CA VAL A 129 -28.40 11.02 2.35
C VAL A 129 -29.09 11.60 3.58
N VAL A 130 -30.11 10.89 4.05
CA VAL A 130 -30.93 11.27 5.20
C VAL A 130 -30.69 10.28 6.34
N TYR A 131 -30.52 10.80 7.54
CA TYR A 131 -30.41 10.02 8.77
C TYR A 131 -31.46 10.49 9.75
N ILE A 132 -32.21 9.55 10.32
CA ILE A 132 -33.30 9.80 11.25
C ILE A 132 -33.08 8.92 12.49
N PRO A 133 -32.65 9.49 13.63
CA PRO A 133 -32.65 8.76 14.88
C PRO A 133 -34.10 8.53 15.34
N ARG A 134 -34.46 7.31 15.78
CA ARG A 134 -35.79 7.00 16.34
C ARG A 134 -35.68 6.31 17.71
N PRO A 135 -36.72 6.39 18.57
CA PRO A 135 -36.79 5.59 19.78
C PRO A 135 -36.81 4.10 19.41
N GLY A 136 -35.77 3.35 19.79
CA GLY A 136 -35.64 1.92 19.49
C GLY A 136 -34.84 1.57 18.23
N GLY A 137 -34.15 2.53 17.60
CA GLY A 137 -33.28 2.23 16.46
C GLY A 137 -33.02 3.41 15.52
N ASN A 138 -31.96 3.36 14.72
CA ASN A 138 -31.66 4.40 13.73
C ASN A 138 -32.10 4.01 12.31
N ARG A 139 -32.37 5.02 11.48
CA ARG A 139 -32.70 4.84 10.06
C ARG A 139 -31.80 5.68 9.17
N TRP A 140 -31.21 5.06 8.16
CA TRP A 140 -30.56 5.76 7.05
C TRP A 140 -31.39 5.61 5.77
N ARG A 141 -31.37 6.65 4.93
CA ARG A 141 -31.91 6.63 3.58
C ARG A 141 -30.91 7.27 2.64
N LEU A 142 -30.45 6.51 1.66
CA LEU A 142 -29.54 6.93 0.61
C LEU A 142 -30.26 6.89 -0.72
N GLU A 143 -30.10 7.92 -1.53
CA GLU A 143 -30.77 8.02 -2.83
C GLU A 143 -29.78 8.39 -3.94
N LYS A 144 -29.90 7.72 -5.08
CA LYS A 144 -29.14 7.99 -6.29
C LYS A 144 -30.04 8.07 -7.51
N THR A 145 -29.89 9.13 -8.29
CA THR A 145 -30.55 9.32 -9.59
C THR A 145 -29.80 8.51 -10.65
N LEU A 146 -30.53 7.70 -11.40
CA LEU A 146 -30.00 6.83 -12.43
C LEU A 146 -30.11 7.52 -13.80
N PRO A 147 -29.06 7.50 -14.64
CA PRO A 147 -29.14 8.05 -15.98
C PRO A 147 -30.06 7.20 -16.87
N ILE A 148 -30.67 7.82 -17.88
CA ILE A 148 -31.60 7.16 -18.82
C ILE A 148 -30.93 5.99 -19.55
N SER A 149 -29.61 6.06 -19.78
CA SER A 149 -28.81 4.98 -20.35
C SER A 149 -28.77 3.70 -19.49
N VAL A 150 -29.08 3.79 -18.20
CA VAL A 150 -29.03 2.68 -17.24
C VAL A 150 -30.41 2.10 -16.91
N VAL A 151 -31.50 2.85 -17.07
CA VAL A 151 -32.87 2.38 -16.74
C VAL A 151 -33.83 2.39 -17.93
N GLY A 152 -33.40 2.88 -19.09
CA GLY A 152 -34.26 3.05 -20.27
C GLY A 152 -35.25 4.21 -20.14
N CYS A 153 -36.12 4.37 -21.13
CA CYS A 153 -37.22 5.32 -21.04
C CYS A 153 -38.28 4.82 -20.03
N PRO A 154 -38.67 5.64 -19.04
CA PRO A 154 -39.64 5.24 -18.04
C PRO A 154 -40.99 4.92 -18.68
N LYS A 155 -41.58 3.78 -18.30
CA LYS A 155 -42.94 3.38 -18.69
C LYS A 155 -43.92 3.75 -17.58
N GLU A 156 -45.04 4.38 -17.93
CA GLU A 156 -46.10 4.67 -16.97
C GLU A 156 -46.70 3.38 -16.41
N GLY A 157 -46.80 3.29 -15.08
CA GLY A 157 -47.37 2.12 -14.38
C GLY A 157 -46.36 1.07 -13.89
N GLU A 158 -45.06 1.21 -14.19
CA GLU A 158 -44.04 0.25 -13.72
C GLU A 158 -43.87 0.34 -12.19
N ARG A 159 -44.06 -0.78 -11.49
CA ARG A 159 -43.89 -0.86 -10.03
C ARG A 159 -42.41 -0.97 -9.66
N PRO A 160 -41.97 -0.36 -8.54
CA PRO A 160 -40.59 -0.48 -8.07
C PRO A 160 -40.27 -1.92 -7.66
N THR A 161 -39.04 -2.34 -7.91
CA THR A 161 -38.51 -3.63 -7.42
C THR A 161 -37.77 -3.39 -6.11
N THR A 162 -38.14 -4.13 -5.07
CA THR A 162 -37.58 -3.98 -3.72
C THR A 162 -36.96 -5.29 -3.25
N LEU A 163 -35.72 -5.22 -2.76
CA LEU A 163 -35.00 -6.31 -2.10
C LEU A 163 -34.75 -5.90 -0.64
N THR A 164 -35.42 -6.56 0.29
CA THR A 164 -35.23 -6.37 1.73
C THR A 164 -34.41 -7.52 2.29
N VAL A 165 -33.28 -7.21 2.91
CA VAL A 165 -32.38 -8.18 3.55
C VAL A 165 -32.28 -7.85 5.03
N ASP A 166 -32.63 -8.81 5.87
CA ASP A 166 -32.46 -8.76 7.32
C ASP A 166 -31.29 -9.69 7.68
N LEU A 167 -30.19 -9.08 8.12
CA LEU A 167 -28.92 -9.75 8.38
C LEU A 167 -28.43 -9.51 9.82
N PRO A 168 -27.70 -10.46 10.42
CA PRO A 168 -27.05 -10.22 11.70
C PRO A 168 -25.92 -9.18 11.54
N ALA A 169 -25.60 -8.47 12.62
CA ALA A 169 -24.61 -7.39 12.66
C ALA A 169 -23.15 -7.90 12.55
N SER A 170 -22.84 -8.53 11.42
CA SER A 170 -21.55 -9.14 11.12
C SER A 170 -21.09 -8.78 9.72
N TYR A 171 -19.79 -8.50 9.57
CA TYR A 171 -19.17 -8.23 8.27
C TYR A 171 -19.30 -9.37 7.28
N ARG A 172 -19.50 -10.61 7.78
CA ARG A 172 -19.64 -11.83 6.96
C ARG A 172 -20.74 -11.68 5.90
N TYR A 173 -21.85 -11.02 6.25
CA TYR A 173 -23.06 -10.98 5.43
C TYR A 173 -23.25 -9.68 4.63
N LEU A 174 -22.38 -8.68 4.80
CA LEU A 174 -22.48 -7.40 4.07
C LEU A 174 -22.28 -7.56 2.56
N SER A 175 -21.53 -8.59 2.13
CA SER A 175 -21.33 -8.89 0.70
C SER A 175 -22.62 -9.29 -0.03
N VAL A 176 -23.65 -9.76 0.69
CA VAL A 176 -24.98 -10.05 0.14
C VAL A 176 -25.62 -8.79 -0.44
N LEU A 177 -25.41 -7.64 0.21
CA LEU A 177 -25.92 -6.35 -0.26
C LEU A 177 -25.23 -5.93 -1.56
N SER A 178 -23.93 -6.20 -1.70
CA SER A 178 -23.17 -5.87 -2.91
C SER A 178 -23.69 -6.65 -4.12
N GLU A 179 -23.87 -7.97 -3.96
CA GLU A 179 -24.42 -8.83 -5.01
C GLU A 179 -25.88 -8.47 -5.33
N GLY A 180 -26.68 -8.11 -4.33
CA GLY A 180 -28.05 -7.62 -4.52
C GLY A 180 -28.12 -6.31 -5.33
N ILE A 181 -27.25 -5.34 -5.02
CA ILE A 181 -27.12 -4.08 -5.78
C ILE A 181 -26.69 -4.37 -7.23
N ALA A 182 -25.68 -5.22 -7.42
CA ALA A 182 -25.21 -5.58 -8.75
C ALA A 182 -26.32 -6.26 -9.57
N ALA A 183 -27.06 -7.18 -8.97
CA ALA A 183 -28.17 -7.88 -9.64
C ALA A 183 -29.30 -6.93 -10.05
N LEU A 184 -29.71 -5.99 -9.17
CA LEU A 184 -30.73 -4.99 -9.46
C LEU A 184 -30.31 -4.06 -10.61
N LEU A 185 -29.07 -3.57 -10.61
CA LEU A 185 -28.62 -2.56 -11.56
C LEU A 185 -28.17 -3.15 -12.90
N THR A 186 -27.56 -4.35 -12.92
CA THR A 186 -27.09 -4.99 -14.15
C THR A 186 -28.26 -5.37 -15.07
N ARG A 187 -29.42 -5.76 -14.50
CA ARG A 187 -30.63 -6.07 -15.28
C ARG A 187 -31.39 -4.83 -15.74
N ALA A 188 -31.20 -3.68 -15.09
CA ALA A 188 -31.78 -2.42 -15.55
C ALA A 188 -31.06 -1.89 -16.80
N SER A 189 -29.75 -2.16 -16.90
CA SER A 189 -28.88 -1.54 -17.89
C SER A 189 -28.75 -2.34 -19.19
N SER A 190 -28.86 -1.65 -20.34
CA SER A 190 -28.52 -2.18 -21.66
C SER A 190 -27.03 -2.08 -22.01
N SER A 191 -26.20 -1.54 -21.11
CA SER A 191 -24.76 -1.29 -21.25
C SER A 191 -24.06 -1.54 -19.90
N PRO A 192 -22.78 -2.00 -19.82
CA PRO A 192 -22.13 -2.32 -18.55
C PRO A 192 -22.08 -1.12 -17.59
N ALA A 193 -22.98 -1.10 -16.60
CA ALA A 193 -23.16 -0.02 -15.63
C ALA A 193 -22.09 -0.01 -14.51
N HIS A 194 -20.86 -0.45 -14.78
CA HIS A 194 -19.80 -0.57 -13.79
C HIS A 194 -19.44 0.76 -13.11
N ASP A 195 -19.58 1.88 -13.83
CA ASP A 195 -19.31 3.22 -13.31
C ASP A 195 -20.31 3.68 -12.25
N LEU A 196 -21.48 3.04 -12.15
CA LEU A 196 -22.54 3.39 -11.20
C LEU A 196 -22.72 2.36 -10.08
N ILE A 197 -22.49 1.08 -10.39
CA ILE A 197 -22.60 -0.03 -9.42
C ILE A 197 -21.57 0.14 -8.29
N ASN A 198 -20.30 0.40 -8.64
CA ASN A 198 -19.22 0.49 -7.65
C ASN A 198 -19.43 1.65 -6.63
N PRO A 199 -19.79 2.88 -7.05
CA PRO A 199 -20.16 3.95 -6.11
C PRO A 199 -21.29 3.60 -5.15
N ILE A 200 -22.37 3.00 -5.65
CA ILE A 200 -23.54 2.67 -4.83
C ILE A 200 -23.19 1.57 -3.82
N GLN A 201 -22.49 0.51 -4.27
CA GLN A 201 -22.01 -0.56 -3.38
C GLN A 201 -21.12 -0.02 -2.27
N LEU A 202 -20.16 0.85 -2.62
CA LEU A 202 -19.24 1.44 -1.66
C LEU A 202 -19.98 2.31 -0.63
N ALA A 203 -20.93 3.14 -1.07
CA ALA A 203 -21.73 3.97 -0.18
C ALA A 203 -22.58 3.14 0.80
N VAL A 204 -23.24 2.09 0.30
CA VAL A 204 -24.08 1.21 1.15
C VAL A 204 -23.22 0.42 2.12
N GLN A 205 -22.08 -0.10 1.68
CA GLN A 205 -21.17 -0.88 2.52
C GLN A 205 -20.58 -0.03 3.65
N GLU A 206 -20.14 1.20 3.36
CA GLU A 206 -19.63 2.11 4.38
C GLU A 206 -20.68 2.45 5.44
N ILE A 207 -21.93 2.73 5.06
CA ILE A 207 -23.00 2.94 6.05
C ILE A 207 -23.22 1.70 6.90
N CYS A 208 -23.26 0.51 6.31
CA CYS A 208 -23.50 -0.72 7.05
C CYS A 208 -22.35 -1.04 8.02
N ILE A 209 -21.09 -0.83 7.62
CA ILE A 209 -19.91 -0.97 8.50
C ILE A 209 -20.04 -0.02 9.69
N ASN A 210 -20.33 1.25 9.45
CA ASN A 210 -20.50 2.24 10.52
C ASN A 210 -21.63 1.87 11.49
N ILE A 211 -22.75 1.34 10.99
CA ILE A 211 -23.87 0.88 11.84
C ILE A 211 -23.43 -0.32 12.70
N VAL A 212 -22.77 -1.32 12.09
CA VAL A 212 -22.29 -2.52 12.80
C VAL A 212 -21.28 -2.15 13.90
N GLU A 213 -20.34 -1.25 13.62
CA GLU A 213 -19.32 -0.81 14.59
C GLU A 213 -19.91 0.08 15.69
N HIS A 214 -20.72 1.08 15.33
CA HIS A 214 -21.03 2.17 16.25
C HIS A 214 -22.43 2.10 16.85
N ALA A 215 -23.43 1.70 16.06
CA ALA A 215 -24.81 1.59 16.56
C ALA A 215 -25.07 0.24 17.25
N LEU A 216 -24.50 -0.84 16.70
CA LEU A 216 -24.73 -2.21 17.14
C LEU A 216 -23.54 -2.83 17.91
N ASN A 217 -22.33 -2.25 17.83
CA ASN A 217 -21.13 -2.71 18.54
C ASN A 217 -20.85 -4.22 18.33
N GLY A 218 -21.11 -4.71 17.12
CA GLY A 218 -20.92 -6.11 16.72
C GLY A 218 -22.02 -7.09 17.15
N SER A 219 -23.13 -6.64 17.77
CA SER A 219 -24.25 -7.51 18.17
C SER A 219 -25.62 -6.93 17.80
N GLY A 220 -26.54 -7.79 17.38
CA GLY A 220 -27.89 -7.40 16.93
C GLY A 220 -28.14 -7.65 15.45
N ARG A 221 -29.17 -7.00 14.89
CA ARG A 221 -29.61 -7.19 13.50
C ARG A 221 -29.75 -5.88 12.75
N LEU A 222 -29.47 -5.94 11.46
CA LEU A 222 -29.54 -4.85 10.51
C LEU A 222 -30.47 -5.22 9.37
N GLN A 223 -31.53 -4.43 9.17
CA GLN A 223 -32.41 -4.57 8.02
C GLN A 223 -32.04 -3.54 6.97
N VAL A 224 -31.84 -3.98 5.72
CA VAL A 224 -31.50 -3.13 4.58
C VAL A 224 -32.51 -3.37 3.47
N THR A 225 -33.10 -2.29 2.95
CA THR A 225 -34.07 -2.30 1.86
C THR A 225 -33.48 -1.59 0.66
N LEU A 226 -33.25 -2.31 -0.42
CA LEU A 226 -32.77 -1.80 -1.71
C LEU A 226 -33.97 -1.67 -2.66
N THR A 227 -34.21 -0.47 -3.20
CA THR A 227 -35.34 -0.21 -4.09
C THR A 227 -34.86 0.39 -5.40
N LEU A 228 -35.21 -0.25 -6.51
CA LEU A 228 -35.03 0.27 -7.86
C LEU A 228 -36.38 0.77 -8.38
N ASP A 229 -36.51 2.08 -8.56
CA ASP A 229 -37.68 2.73 -9.16
C ASP A 229 -37.30 3.23 -10.57
N ARG A 230 -37.69 2.46 -11.59
CA ARG A 230 -37.40 2.78 -13.00
C ARG A 230 -38.23 3.95 -13.51
N ALA A 231 -39.49 4.07 -13.06
CA ALA A 231 -40.38 5.17 -13.42
C ALA A 231 -39.81 6.52 -12.95
N LYS A 232 -39.25 6.58 -11.74
CA LYS A 232 -38.62 7.79 -11.19
C LYS A 232 -37.11 7.89 -11.44
N ARG A 233 -36.51 6.87 -12.05
CA ARG A 233 -35.06 6.74 -12.30
C ARG A 233 -34.24 6.89 -11.03
N ARG A 234 -34.62 6.18 -9.97
CA ARG A 234 -33.99 6.29 -8.64
C ARG A 234 -33.61 4.92 -8.09
N PHE A 235 -32.45 4.87 -7.45
CA PHE A 235 -32.05 3.78 -6.57
C PHE A 235 -32.05 4.29 -5.14
N VAL A 236 -32.83 3.67 -4.28
CA VAL A 236 -32.98 4.05 -2.87
C VAL A 236 -32.52 2.90 -2.00
N THR A 237 -31.63 3.18 -1.04
CA THR A 237 -31.25 2.24 0.01
C THR A 237 -31.73 2.78 1.35
N GLU A 238 -32.51 2.00 2.08
CA GLU A 238 -32.93 2.33 3.44
C GLU A 238 -32.39 1.30 4.42
N THR A 239 -31.74 1.73 5.49
CA THR A 239 -31.27 0.84 6.56
C THR A 239 -32.04 1.11 7.84
N TRP A 240 -32.21 0.06 8.64
CA TRP A 240 -32.83 0.08 9.95
C TRP A 240 -32.02 -0.79 10.91
N ASP A 241 -31.54 -0.19 11.98
CA ASP A 241 -30.87 -0.88 13.07
C ASP A 241 -31.64 -0.72 14.38
N ALA A 242 -31.47 -1.66 15.31
CA ALA A 242 -32.02 -1.59 16.67
C ALA A 242 -31.02 -1.00 17.69
N GLY A 243 -30.00 -0.28 17.22
CA GLY A 243 -28.94 0.27 18.07
C GLY A 243 -29.45 1.37 18.99
N THR A 244 -28.93 1.42 20.22
CA THR A 244 -29.27 2.48 21.21
C THR A 244 -28.39 3.72 21.08
N ARG A 245 -27.26 3.61 20.35
CA ARG A 245 -26.36 4.74 20.08
C ARG A 245 -26.79 5.47 18.83
N THR A 246 -26.96 6.78 18.94
CA THR A 246 -27.28 7.66 17.81
C THR A 246 -25.99 8.25 17.24
N PHE A 247 -25.92 8.40 15.91
CA PHE A 247 -24.87 9.15 15.26
C PHE A 247 -25.05 10.65 15.54
N ASP A 248 -24.08 11.28 16.19
CA ASP A 248 -24.07 12.73 16.35
C ASP A 248 -23.59 13.39 15.05
N LEU A 249 -24.54 13.70 14.17
CA LEU A 249 -24.26 14.37 12.90
C LEU A 249 -23.69 15.79 13.07
N THR A 250 -23.76 16.39 14.27
CA THR A 250 -23.21 17.73 14.53
C THR A 250 -21.69 17.71 14.75
N THR A 251 -21.13 16.54 15.07
CA THR A 251 -19.68 16.31 15.09
C THR A 251 -19.08 16.18 13.69
N LEU A 252 -19.93 16.04 12.66
CA LEU A 252 -19.51 16.10 11.27
C LEU A 252 -19.47 17.56 10.82
N PRO A 253 -18.40 18.02 10.18
CA PRO A 253 -18.34 19.39 9.68
C PRO A 253 -19.51 19.66 8.72
N SER A 254 -20.41 20.53 9.14
CA SER A 254 -21.58 20.96 8.38
C SER A 254 -21.10 21.79 7.19
N ARG A 255 -21.35 21.30 5.97
CA ARG A 255 -21.14 22.03 4.71
C ARG A 255 -19.75 22.65 4.56
N PHE A 256 -18.87 21.95 3.85
CA PHE A 256 -17.87 22.63 3.05
C PHE A 256 -18.59 23.62 2.13
N GLU A 257 -18.54 24.92 2.44
CA GLU A 257 -18.49 25.98 1.42
C GLU A 257 -17.26 25.72 0.56
N LEU A 258 -17.43 24.85 -0.43
CA LEU A 258 -16.51 24.64 -1.52
C LEU A 258 -17.33 24.12 -2.69
N ALA A 259 -18.27 24.96 -3.14
CA ALA A 259 -18.63 24.99 -4.56
C ALA A 259 -17.39 25.48 -5.33
N LEU A 260 -16.41 24.60 -5.54
CA LEU A 260 -15.44 24.72 -6.61
C LEU A 260 -15.41 23.39 -7.36
N PRO A 261 -15.46 23.41 -8.70
CA PRO A 261 -15.68 22.22 -9.51
C PRO A 261 -14.59 21.15 -9.29
N GLU A 262 -15.02 19.88 -9.33
CA GLU A 262 -14.22 18.65 -9.13
C GLU A 262 -12.96 18.59 -10.03
N SER A 263 -12.97 19.28 -11.17
CA SER A 263 -11.83 19.40 -12.08
C SER A 263 -10.61 20.10 -11.47
N SER A 264 -10.75 20.88 -10.38
CA SER A 264 -9.67 21.70 -9.80
C SER A 264 -8.83 21.00 -8.72
N ARG A 265 -9.30 19.89 -8.13
CA ARG A 265 -8.63 19.20 -7.00
C ARG A 265 -7.78 18.02 -7.47
N SER A 266 -8.31 17.23 -8.40
CA SER A 266 -7.55 16.20 -9.13
C SER A 266 -6.38 16.85 -9.89
N SER A 267 -6.62 17.97 -10.59
CA SER A 267 -5.57 18.71 -11.29
C SER A 267 -4.51 19.30 -10.36
N ARG A 268 -4.85 19.81 -9.17
CA ARG A 268 -3.85 20.32 -8.20
C ARG A 268 -3.00 19.22 -7.58
N LEU A 269 -3.58 18.07 -7.23
CA LEU A 269 -2.83 16.92 -6.72
C LEU A 269 -1.98 16.27 -7.81
N LEU A 270 -2.52 16.05 -9.01
CA LEU A 270 -1.77 15.54 -10.17
C LEU A 270 -0.63 16.49 -10.54
N ARG A 271 -0.88 17.81 -10.58
CA ARG A 271 0.16 18.82 -10.83
C ARG A 271 1.20 18.85 -9.72
N GLY A 272 0.80 18.77 -8.45
CA GLY A 272 1.72 18.70 -7.30
C GLY A 272 2.61 17.45 -7.31
N SER A 273 2.03 16.29 -7.59
CA SER A 273 2.74 15.02 -7.73
C SER A 273 3.67 15.00 -8.95
N ALA A 274 3.23 15.56 -10.09
CA ALA A 274 4.07 15.71 -11.28
C ALA A 274 5.26 16.64 -11.01
N VAL A 275 5.04 17.77 -10.32
CA VAL A 275 6.13 18.67 -9.90
C VAL A 275 7.13 17.95 -9.00
N MET A 276 6.65 17.15 -8.03
CA MET A 276 7.53 16.36 -7.17
C MET A 276 8.31 15.30 -7.94
N PHE A 277 7.68 14.60 -8.87
CA PHE A 277 8.33 13.58 -9.69
C PHE A 277 9.44 14.19 -10.58
N THR A 278 9.13 15.28 -11.27
CA THR A 278 10.10 16.02 -12.09
C THR A 278 11.23 16.57 -11.21
N SER A 279 10.90 17.15 -10.06
CA SER A 279 11.89 17.64 -9.11
C SER A 279 12.80 16.53 -8.59
N ALA A 280 12.25 15.38 -8.20
CA ALA A 280 13.03 14.25 -7.71
C ALA A 280 13.98 13.71 -8.80
N THR A 281 13.54 13.68 -10.05
CA THR A 281 14.37 13.30 -11.19
C THR A 281 15.56 14.26 -11.37
N ILE A 282 15.31 15.57 -11.32
CA ILE A 282 16.37 16.59 -11.42
C ILE A 282 17.35 16.47 -10.23
N VAL A 283 16.84 16.29 -9.01
CA VAL A 283 17.67 16.12 -7.81
C VAL A 283 18.57 14.90 -7.93
N ASN A 284 18.04 13.77 -8.38
CA ASN A 284 18.82 12.54 -8.56
C ASN A 284 19.87 12.71 -9.66
N ALA A 285 19.53 13.34 -10.78
CA ALA A 285 20.49 13.66 -11.83
C ALA A 285 21.61 14.58 -11.32
N GLY A 286 21.28 15.60 -10.52
CA GLY A 286 22.24 16.50 -9.90
C GLY A 286 23.13 15.82 -8.88
N ASN A 287 22.58 14.91 -8.06
CA ASN A 287 23.37 14.09 -7.13
C ASN A 287 24.33 13.15 -7.87
N TYR A 288 23.92 12.59 -9.00
CA TYR A 288 24.79 11.78 -9.84
C TYR A 288 25.90 12.62 -10.48
N LEU A 289 25.53 13.77 -11.05
CA LEU A 289 26.47 14.74 -11.63
C LEU A 289 27.49 15.24 -10.60
N PHE A 290 27.06 15.51 -9.36
CA PHE A 290 27.94 15.85 -8.25
C PHE A 290 29.03 14.79 -8.05
N ASN A 291 28.65 13.52 -7.92
CA ASN A 291 29.62 12.44 -7.73
C ASN A 291 30.56 12.28 -8.94
N LEU A 292 30.04 12.46 -10.15
CA LEU A 292 30.82 12.41 -11.38
C LEU A 292 31.91 13.49 -11.40
N ILE A 293 31.53 14.76 -11.15
CA ILE A 293 32.47 15.88 -11.17
C ILE A 293 33.51 15.71 -10.05
N MET A 294 33.08 15.37 -8.84
CA MET A 294 33.99 15.16 -7.72
C MET A 294 34.97 14.02 -7.97
N GLY A 295 34.51 12.90 -8.57
CA GLY A 295 35.38 11.79 -8.95
C GLY A 295 36.45 12.21 -9.95
N ARG A 296 36.08 12.99 -10.97
CA ARG A 296 37.04 13.49 -11.97
C ARG A 296 38.02 14.53 -11.42
N TRP A 297 37.57 15.39 -10.51
CA TRP A 297 38.41 16.48 -9.97
C TRP A 297 39.35 16.03 -8.87
N LEU A 298 38.93 15.09 -8.03
CA LEU A 298 39.70 14.61 -6.88
C LEU A 298 40.61 13.42 -7.23
N GLY A 299 40.28 12.67 -8.28
CA GLY A 299 40.93 11.40 -8.61
C GLY A 299 40.54 10.27 -7.65
N PRO A 300 40.95 9.01 -7.92
CA PRO A 300 40.44 7.84 -7.20
C PRO A 300 40.69 7.90 -5.68
N SER A 301 41.89 8.26 -5.24
CA SER A 301 42.26 8.24 -3.82
C SER A 301 41.42 9.22 -2.97
N ALA A 302 41.37 10.49 -3.34
CA ALA A 302 40.58 11.48 -2.61
C ALA A 302 39.06 11.29 -2.81
N PHE A 303 38.64 10.73 -3.95
CA PHE A 303 37.24 10.35 -4.17
C PHE A 303 36.79 9.20 -3.25
N ALA A 304 37.69 8.31 -2.83
CA ALA A 304 37.39 7.26 -1.85
C ALA A 304 36.97 7.86 -0.49
N ASP A 305 37.68 8.89 -0.02
CA ASP A 305 37.35 9.59 1.22
C ASP A 305 36.01 10.32 1.14
N LEU A 306 35.76 11.01 0.03
CA LEU A 306 34.47 11.66 -0.19
C LEU A 306 33.33 10.64 -0.26
N SER A 307 33.54 9.55 -1.00
CA SER A 307 32.55 8.47 -1.19
C SER A 307 32.23 7.76 0.12
N LEU A 308 33.20 7.62 1.03
CA LEU A 308 32.96 7.13 2.38
C LEU A 308 31.97 8.03 3.12
N ILE A 309 32.18 9.35 3.12
CA ILE A 309 31.27 10.30 3.78
C ILE A 309 29.89 10.30 3.14
N VAL A 310 29.81 10.27 1.80
CA VAL A 310 28.53 10.12 1.08
C VAL A 310 27.84 8.81 1.47
N THR A 311 28.58 7.72 1.61
CA THR A 311 28.04 6.42 2.04
C THR A 311 27.55 6.46 3.49
N LEU A 312 28.28 7.10 4.40
CA LEU A 312 27.84 7.31 5.79
C LEU A 312 26.59 8.20 5.86
N PHE A 313 26.50 9.21 4.99
CA PHE A 313 25.29 10.00 4.79
C PHE A 313 24.10 9.13 4.34
N LEU A 314 24.30 8.25 3.34
CA LEU A 314 23.26 7.33 2.90
C LEU A 314 22.87 6.33 4.01
N VAL A 315 23.84 5.82 4.75
CA VAL A 315 23.61 4.89 5.87
C VAL A 315 22.87 5.55 7.02
N THR A 316 23.07 6.83 7.28
CA THR A 316 22.31 7.57 8.32
C THR A 316 20.94 8.04 7.82
N SER A 317 20.68 8.01 6.52
CA SER A 317 19.42 8.51 5.94
C SER A 317 18.15 7.73 6.33
N PHE A 318 18.25 6.44 6.73
CA PHE A 318 17.07 5.74 7.28
C PHE A 318 16.60 6.37 8.60
N LEU A 319 17.49 6.98 9.39
CA LEU A 319 17.10 7.69 10.61
C LEU A 319 16.22 8.90 10.25
N THR A 320 16.60 9.64 9.21
CA THR A 320 15.80 10.74 8.65
C THR A 320 14.46 10.22 8.14
N THR A 321 14.44 9.09 7.42
CA THR A 321 13.21 8.45 6.94
C THR A 321 12.31 8.00 8.09
N GLY A 322 12.91 7.54 9.19
CA GLY A 322 12.25 7.15 10.44
C GLY A 322 11.55 8.29 11.16
N VAL A 323 12.03 9.53 11.02
CA VAL A 323 11.32 10.71 11.55
C VAL A 323 10.39 11.34 10.51
N GLN A 324 10.76 11.32 9.22
CA GLN A 324 10.01 11.92 8.13
C GLN A 324 8.70 11.19 7.83
N THR A 325 8.73 9.85 7.72
CA THR A 325 7.57 9.06 7.29
C THR A 325 6.43 9.08 8.32
N PRO A 326 6.69 8.90 9.63
CA PRO A 326 5.65 9.07 10.64
C PRO A 326 5.18 10.51 10.73
N ALA A 327 6.09 11.49 10.66
CA ALA A 327 5.72 12.90 10.64
C ALA A 327 4.76 13.21 9.48
N ALA A 328 5.00 12.67 8.28
CA ALA A 328 4.10 12.81 7.13
C ALA A 328 2.74 12.16 7.37
N ARG A 329 2.71 10.90 7.83
CA ARG A 329 1.47 10.15 8.08
C ARG A 329 0.60 10.86 9.12
N PHE A 330 1.14 11.11 10.32
CA PHE A 330 0.36 11.70 11.41
C PHE A 330 0.04 13.18 11.15
N CYS A 331 0.90 13.91 10.43
CA CYS A 331 0.55 15.25 9.98
C CYS A 331 -0.59 15.24 8.96
N ALA A 332 -0.66 14.26 8.05
CA ALA A 332 -1.78 14.13 7.12
C ALA A 332 -3.11 13.88 7.85
N ILE A 333 -3.10 13.04 8.89
CA ILE A 333 -4.26 12.79 9.76
C ILE A 333 -4.71 14.10 10.43
N PHE A 334 -3.81 14.78 11.15
CA PHE A 334 -4.16 16.05 11.81
C PHE A 334 -4.54 17.16 10.83
N ALA A 335 -3.95 17.18 9.62
CA ALA A 335 -4.31 18.14 8.59
C ALA A 335 -5.71 17.89 8.03
N ALA A 336 -6.11 16.62 7.86
CA ALA A 336 -7.47 16.24 7.46
C ALA A 336 -8.51 16.68 8.52
N GLU A 337 -8.16 16.59 9.80
CA GLU A 337 -8.97 17.04 10.94
C GLU A 337 -8.90 18.56 11.19
N ARG A 338 -8.13 19.32 10.38
CA ARG A 338 -7.81 20.75 10.59
C ARG A 338 -7.20 21.05 11.99
N ASN A 339 -6.61 20.07 12.63
CA ASN A 339 -6.01 20.17 13.95
C ASN A 339 -4.57 20.73 13.88
N LEU A 340 -4.46 22.05 13.65
CA LEU A 340 -3.15 22.72 13.58
C LEU A 340 -2.36 22.62 14.90
N LYS A 341 -3.04 22.53 16.04
CA LYS A 341 -2.41 22.28 17.35
C LYS A 341 -1.77 20.90 17.39
N GLY A 342 -2.46 19.86 16.89
CA GLY A 342 -1.92 18.50 16.74
C GLY A 342 -0.68 18.46 15.87
N ILE A 343 -0.69 19.17 14.73
CA ILE A 343 0.50 19.31 13.86
C ILE A 343 1.66 19.99 14.60
N ALA A 344 1.39 21.07 15.34
CA ALA A 344 2.40 21.77 16.13
C ALA A 344 3.00 20.87 17.23
N SER A 345 2.15 20.13 17.95
CA SER A 345 2.57 19.18 18.98
C SER A 345 3.43 18.06 18.41
N LEU A 346 2.98 17.44 17.31
CA LEU A 346 3.73 16.43 16.56
C LEU A 346 5.10 16.98 16.14
N ARG A 347 5.14 18.17 15.54
CA ARG A 347 6.38 18.83 15.13
C ARG A 347 7.33 19.01 16.30
N ARG A 348 6.86 19.53 17.44
CA ARG A 348 7.70 19.77 18.63
C ARG A 348 8.30 18.46 19.13
N PHE A 349 7.51 17.40 19.23
CA PHE A 349 7.98 16.09 19.65
C PHE A 349 9.00 15.51 18.67
N SER A 350 8.65 15.44 17.39
CA SER A 350 9.53 14.89 16.35
C SER A 350 10.83 15.68 16.20
N LEU A 351 10.80 17.02 16.34
CA LEU A 351 12.02 17.84 16.34
C LEU A 351 12.88 17.60 17.59
N ARG A 352 12.29 17.44 18.78
CA ARG A 352 13.05 17.08 19.99
C ARG A 352 13.75 15.73 19.82
N LEU A 353 13.04 14.74 19.28
CA LEU A 353 13.61 13.44 18.97
C LEU A 353 14.73 13.54 17.91
N ALA A 354 14.48 14.29 16.83
CA ALA A 354 15.47 14.52 15.77
C ALA A 354 16.72 15.25 16.28
N ILE A 355 16.58 16.24 17.17
CA ILE A 355 17.69 16.93 17.80
C ILE A 355 18.45 15.98 18.72
N LEU A 356 17.77 15.18 19.54
CA LEU A 356 18.42 14.22 20.42
C LEU A 356 19.26 13.21 19.64
N ILE A 357 18.65 12.55 18.64
CA ILE A 357 19.37 11.60 17.76
C ILE A 357 20.48 12.32 17.00
N GLY A 358 20.23 13.54 16.53
CA GLY A 358 21.19 14.35 15.79
C GLY A 358 22.41 14.70 16.63
N LEU A 359 22.22 15.13 17.87
CA LEU A 359 23.30 15.40 18.83
C LEU A 359 24.05 14.12 19.21
N SER A 360 23.36 12.98 19.34
CA SER A 360 24.03 11.69 19.51
C SER A 360 24.92 11.35 18.32
N LEU A 361 24.46 11.56 17.08
CA LEU A 361 25.29 11.39 15.89
C LEU A 361 26.45 12.38 15.85
N THR A 362 26.23 13.65 16.23
CA THR A 362 27.31 14.62 16.38
C THR A 362 28.37 14.13 17.36
N ALA A 363 27.98 13.63 18.53
CA ALA A 363 28.91 13.07 19.49
C ALA A 363 29.69 11.87 18.92
N VAL A 364 28.99 10.92 18.29
CA VAL A 364 29.60 9.70 17.70
C VAL A 364 30.59 10.03 16.59
N PHE A 365 30.26 10.94 15.68
CA PHE A 365 31.12 11.28 14.55
C PHE A 365 32.24 12.25 14.92
N THR A 366 31.96 13.27 15.74
CA THR A 366 32.95 14.29 16.10
C THR A 366 33.94 13.79 17.15
N LEU A 367 33.47 13.17 18.24
CA LEU A 367 34.35 12.63 19.27
C LEU A 367 35.07 11.36 18.77
N GLY A 368 34.38 10.56 17.96
CA GLY A 368 34.95 9.38 17.31
C GLY A 368 35.81 9.68 16.08
N ALA A 369 35.95 10.94 15.64
CA ALA A 369 36.59 11.27 14.37
C ALA A 369 38.00 10.65 14.19
N PRO A 370 38.90 10.65 15.21
CA PRO A 370 40.21 10.00 15.09
C PRO A 370 40.11 8.48 14.95
N LEU A 371 39.14 7.85 15.64
CA LEU A 371 38.88 6.41 15.55
C LEU A 371 38.33 6.03 14.16
N TRP A 372 37.41 6.84 13.62
CA TRP A 372 36.88 6.61 12.28
C TRP A 372 37.95 6.81 11.20
N ALA A 373 38.80 7.82 11.36
CA ALA A 373 39.91 8.08 10.44
C ALA A 373 40.92 6.92 10.44
N SER A 374 41.30 6.40 11.61
CA SER A 374 42.20 5.25 11.70
C SER A 374 41.54 3.94 11.25
N PHE A 375 40.24 3.76 11.53
CA PHE A 375 39.49 2.60 11.09
C PHE A 375 39.35 2.59 9.57
N PHE A 376 39.05 3.70 8.89
CA PHE A 376 38.91 3.71 7.44
C PHE A 376 40.20 4.08 6.68
N SER A 377 41.33 4.21 7.37
CA SER A 377 42.61 4.67 6.78
C SER A 377 42.44 5.98 5.99
N VAL A 378 41.70 6.94 6.57
CA VAL A 378 41.45 8.27 6.01
C VAL A 378 42.52 9.24 6.53
N SER A 379 43.09 10.06 5.65
CA SER A 379 44.21 10.94 6.01
C SER A 379 43.84 12.07 6.98
N SER A 380 42.58 12.48 7.02
CA SER A 380 42.11 13.59 7.88
C SER A 380 40.83 13.19 8.65
N PRO A 381 40.73 13.52 9.95
CA PRO A 381 39.51 13.31 10.73
C PRO A 381 38.43 14.40 10.46
N LEU A 382 38.80 15.52 9.85
CA LEU A 382 37.92 16.67 9.64
C LEU A 382 36.61 16.36 8.89
N PRO A 383 36.59 15.50 7.85
CA PRO A 383 35.35 15.10 7.19
C PRO A 383 34.28 14.53 8.13
N PHE A 384 34.67 13.72 9.11
CA PHE A 384 33.76 13.14 10.09
C PHE A 384 33.21 14.19 11.04
N VAL A 385 34.05 15.14 11.46
CA VAL A 385 33.63 16.28 12.31
C VAL A 385 32.62 17.17 11.58
N LEU A 386 32.90 17.53 10.32
CA LEU A 386 32.00 18.35 9.50
C LEU A 386 30.65 17.65 9.30
N PHE A 387 30.66 16.36 8.99
CA PHE A 387 29.44 15.57 8.84
C PHE A 387 28.66 15.49 10.16
N GLY A 388 29.33 15.17 11.26
CA GLY A 388 28.74 15.07 12.60
C GLY A 388 28.11 16.37 13.07
N LEU A 389 28.78 17.51 12.87
CA LEU A 389 28.29 18.82 13.30
C LEU A 389 26.96 19.21 12.63
N PHE A 390 26.72 18.77 11.38
CA PHE A 390 25.52 19.11 10.63
C PHE A 390 24.44 18.01 10.63
N ALA A 391 24.70 16.86 11.24
CA ALA A 391 23.72 15.78 11.40
C ALA A 391 22.40 16.21 12.08
N PRO A 392 22.37 17.12 13.08
CA PRO A 392 21.11 17.61 13.64
C PRO A 392 20.23 18.31 12.59
N PHE A 393 20.81 19.15 11.73
CA PHE A 393 20.07 19.81 10.66
C PHE A 393 19.50 18.80 9.67
N PHE A 394 20.27 17.74 9.38
CA PHE A 394 19.85 16.66 8.49
C PHE A 394 18.59 15.92 9.02
N LEU A 395 18.52 15.63 10.33
CA LEU A 395 17.33 15.00 10.92
C LEU A 395 16.17 15.99 11.08
N MET A 396 16.46 17.23 11.49
CA MET A 396 15.43 18.27 11.63
C MET A 396 14.73 18.53 10.31
N GLN A 397 15.45 18.60 9.18
CA GLN A 397 14.81 18.76 7.87
C GLN A 397 13.91 17.57 7.51
N GLY A 398 14.22 16.34 7.96
CA GLY A 398 13.37 15.17 7.75
C GLY A 398 11.98 15.34 8.36
N VAL A 399 11.92 15.86 9.60
CA VAL A 399 10.66 16.17 10.28
C VAL A 399 9.85 17.20 9.50
N GLU A 400 10.49 18.30 9.10
CA GLU A 400 9.82 19.39 8.39
C GLU A 400 9.35 18.97 6.99
N ARG A 401 10.15 18.18 6.26
CA ARG A 401 9.76 17.56 4.99
C ARG A 401 8.58 16.61 5.16
N GLY A 402 8.55 15.86 6.26
CA GLY A 402 7.41 15.03 6.64
C GLY A 402 6.15 15.86 6.79
N LEU A 403 6.21 16.97 7.55
CA LEU A 403 5.08 17.89 7.69
C LEU A 403 4.64 18.50 6.35
N LEU A 404 5.59 18.92 5.50
CA LEU A 404 5.29 19.44 4.16
C LEU A 404 4.56 18.40 3.31
N GLN A 405 5.01 17.15 3.35
CA GLN A 405 4.40 16.02 2.67
C GLN A 405 2.99 15.73 3.20
N GLY A 406 2.82 15.67 4.52
CA GLY A 406 1.52 15.44 5.17
C GLY A 406 0.49 16.55 4.91
N ARG A 407 0.94 17.80 4.81
CA ARG A 407 0.10 18.95 4.44
C ARG A 407 -0.07 19.13 2.94
N THR A 408 0.44 18.21 2.11
CA THR A 408 0.40 18.26 0.64
C THR A 408 1.02 19.52 0.03
N ARG A 409 1.99 20.15 0.73
CA ARG A 409 2.72 21.34 0.26
C ARG A 409 3.88 20.96 -0.67
N PHE A 410 3.56 20.23 -1.73
CA PHE A 410 4.51 19.61 -2.66
C PHE A 410 5.48 20.59 -3.33
N GLY A 411 5.04 21.82 -3.65
CA GLY A 411 5.93 22.84 -4.23
C GLY A 411 7.06 23.25 -3.28
N LEU A 412 6.74 23.51 -2.01
CA LEU A 412 7.75 23.84 -1.01
C LEU A 412 8.60 22.62 -0.65
N LEU A 413 8.01 21.41 -0.61
CA LEU A 413 8.75 20.17 -0.44
C LEU A 413 9.79 19.98 -1.55
N ALA A 414 9.41 20.13 -2.82
CA ALA A 414 10.31 20.09 -3.97
C ALA A 414 11.44 21.12 -3.83
N ALA A 415 11.11 22.36 -3.44
CA ALA A 415 12.10 23.41 -3.20
C ALA A 415 13.13 23.01 -2.14
N THR A 416 12.74 22.31 -1.06
CA THR A 416 13.73 21.84 -0.07
C THR A 416 14.73 20.86 -0.64
N TYR A 417 14.31 19.94 -1.52
CA TYR A 417 15.22 18.99 -2.15
C TYR A 417 16.13 19.68 -3.18
N GLN A 418 15.60 20.64 -3.92
CA GLN A 418 16.38 21.42 -4.88
C GLN A 418 17.42 22.31 -4.22
N VAL A 419 17.03 23.01 -3.14
CA VAL A 419 17.99 23.82 -2.37
C VAL A 419 19.11 22.94 -1.82
N GLU A 420 18.80 21.74 -1.29
CA GLU A 420 19.82 20.81 -0.82
C GLU A 420 20.78 20.39 -1.95
N MET A 421 20.26 19.95 -3.10
CA MET A 421 21.07 19.47 -4.21
C MET A 421 21.96 20.58 -4.78
N TRP A 422 21.39 21.76 -5.08
CA TRP A 422 22.15 22.86 -5.67
C TRP A 422 23.15 23.47 -4.69
N SER A 423 22.80 23.63 -3.41
CA SER A 423 23.77 24.13 -2.42
C SER A 423 24.91 23.13 -2.24
N ARG A 424 24.62 21.83 -2.15
CA ARG A 424 25.63 20.77 -2.11
C ARG A 424 26.58 20.84 -3.30
N LEU A 425 26.04 20.89 -4.52
CA LEU A 425 26.84 20.93 -5.74
C LEU A 425 27.68 22.20 -5.83
N LEU A 426 27.06 23.38 -5.73
CA LEU A 426 27.73 24.66 -5.94
C LEU A 426 28.77 24.96 -4.84
N LEU A 427 28.45 24.70 -3.57
CA LEU A 427 29.38 24.95 -2.47
C LEU A 427 30.56 23.97 -2.51
N SER A 428 30.31 22.70 -2.81
CA SER A 428 31.39 21.72 -2.94
C SER A 428 32.34 22.07 -4.08
N LEU A 429 31.80 22.44 -5.25
CA LEU A 429 32.60 22.88 -6.39
C LEU A 429 33.43 24.13 -6.03
N ALA A 430 32.81 25.12 -5.37
CA ALA A 430 33.50 26.33 -4.94
C ALA A 430 34.65 26.02 -3.97
N PHE A 431 34.42 25.25 -2.91
CA PHE A 431 35.47 24.95 -1.93
C PHE A 431 36.57 24.03 -2.49
N VAL A 432 36.23 23.07 -3.35
CA VAL A 432 37.25 22.24 -4.03
C VAL A 432 38.10 23.10 -4.97
N ALA A 433 37.48 24.01 -5.73
CA ALA A 433 38.20 24.94 -6.61
C ALA A 433 39.10 25.91 -5.84
N LEU A 434 38.76 26.25 -4.59
CA LEU A 434 39.61 27.01 -3.66
C LEU A 434 40.75 26.17 -3.05
N GLY A 435 40.90 24.90 -3.44
CA GLY A 435 41.98 24.02 -3.01
C GLY A 435 41.72 23.28 -1.69
N TRP A 436 40.49 23.30 -1.15
CA TRP A 436 40.19 22.63 0.12
C TRP A 436 40.00 21.10 -0.03
N GLY A 437 40.11 20.57 -1.26
CA GLY A 437 40.03 19.15 -1.56
C GLY A 437 38.78 18.48 -0.99
N VAL A 438 38.95 17.28 -0.43
CA VAL A 438 37.86 16.48 0.17
C VAL A 438 37.12 17.24 1.27
N ASN A 439 37.84 17.99 2.11
CA ASN A 439 37.23 18.77 3.20
C ASN A 439 36.27 19.83 2.66
N GLY A 440 36.63 20.47 1.54
CA GLY A 440 35.76 21.41 0.84
C GLY A 440 34.47 20.76 0.34
N ALA A 441 34.57 19.60 -0.31
CA ALA A 441 33.40 18.86 -0.77
C ALA A 441 32.48 18.44 0.39
N VAL A 442 33.06 17.94 1.48
CA VAL A 442 32.29 17.52 2.67
C VAL A 442 31.66 18.72 3.37
N ALA A 443 32.34 19.87 3.44
CA ALA A 443 31.76 21.11 3.96
C ALA A 443 30.55 21.57 3.11
N GLY A 444 30.63 21.44 1.78
CA GLY A 444 29.52 21.73 0.88
C GLY A 444 28.31 20.83 1.12
N ILE A 445 28.53 19.52 1.31
CA ILE A 445 27.48 18.57 1.72
C ILE A 445 26.88 18.97 3.08
N ALA A 446 27.71 19.22 4.08
CA ALA A 446 27.27 19.53 5.44
C ALA A 446 26.42 20.81 5.49
N LEU A 447 26.88 21.89 4.84
CA LEU A 447 26.14 23.15 4.76
C LEU A 447 24.81 23.01 4.00
N SER A 448 24.73 22.11 3.03
CA SER A 448 23.47 21.85 2.30
C SER A 448 22.32 21.44 3.22
N PHE A 449 22.61 20.72 4.32
CA PHE A 449 21.60 20.32 5.31
C PHE A 449 21.01 21.53 6.02
N ALA A 450 21.85 22.53 6.35
CA ALA A 450 21.38 23.76 6.98
C ALA A 450 20.50 24.58 6.02
N PHE A 451 20.90 24.75 4.76
CA PHE A 451 20.10 25.48 3.76
C PHE A 451 18.75 24.79 3.49
N ALA A 452 18.75 23.48 3.39
CA ALA A 452 17.55 22.70 3.19
C ALA A 452 16.60 22.78 4.41
N TRP A 453 17.14 22.71 5.63
CA TRP A 453 16.39 22.93 6.86
C TRP A 453 15.80 24.36 6.96
N LEU A 454 16.59 25.40 6.64
CA LEU A 454 16.12 26.79 6.62
C LEU A 454 14.96 27.01 5.65
N THR A 455 14.93 26.25 4.57
CA THR A 455 13.82 26.25 3.60
C THR A 455 12.62 25.48 4.15
N ALA A 456 12.86 24.30 4.74
CA ALA A 456 11.82 23.41 5.24
C ALA A 456 11.07 23.96 6.46
N ARG A 457 11.76 24.67 7.38
CA ARG A 457 11.18 25.25 8.60
C ARG A 457 10.04 26.24 8.33
N ARG A 458 9.92 26.76 7.10
CA ARG A 458 8.80 27.60 6.66
C ARG A 458 7.44 26.89 6.78
N VAL A 459 7.41 25.56 6.89
CA VAL A 459 6.18 24.80 7.17
C VAL A 459 5.52 25.18 8.50
N ALA A 460 6.29 25.74 9.44
CA ALA A 460 5.83 26.12 10.77
C ALA A 460 5.32 27.56 10.87
N ALA A 461 5.39 28.36 9.79
CA ALA A 461 5.06 29.78 9.82
C ALA A 461 3.62 30.07 10.27
N ASP A 462 2.70 29.13 10.04
CA ASP A 462 1.28 29.22 10.35
C ASP A 462 0.84 28.28 11.48
N LEU A 463 1.78 27.70 12.24
CA LEU A 463 1.46 26.77 13.32
C LEU A 463 1.30 27.49 14.68
N PRO A 464 0.25 27.15 15.46
CA PRO A 464 0.05 27.69 16.80
C PRO A 464 1.04 27.09 17.82
N ALA A 465 0.97 27.57 19.07
CA ALA A 465 1.74 26.99 20.17
C ALA A 465 1.38 25.52 20.40
N ALA A 466 2.41 24.67 20.50
CA ALA A 466 2.27 23.24 20.70
C ALA A 466 1.96 22.85 22.16
N GLN A 467 1.30 21.71 22.33
CA GLN A 467 0.94 21.09 23.61
C GLN A 467 1.66 19.74 23.81
N PRO A 468 1.68 19.19 25.03
CA PRO A 468 2.17 17.83 25.26
C PRO A 468 1.38 16.81 24.43
N ILE A 469 2.09 15.82 23.88
CA ILE A 469 1.45 14.74 23.12
C ILE A 469 0.88 13.69 24.07
N ALA A 470 -0.30 13.17 23.76
CA ALA A 470 -0.90 12.06 24.48
C ALA A 470 -0.05 10.77 24.36
N PRO A 471 0.12 9.99 25.45
CA PRO A 471 0.89 8.74 25.41
C PRO A 471 0.41 7.72 24.38
N SER A 472 -0.91 7.70 24.09
CA SER A 472 -1.51 6.84 23.07
C SER A 472 -0.94 7.12 21.67
N LEU A 473 -0.80 8.38 21.29
CA LEU A 473 -0.23 8.78 20.00
C LEU A 473 1.25 8.36 19.88
N LEU A 474 2.01 8.47 20.97
CA LEU A 474 3.43 8.03 20.97
C LEU A 474 3.55 6.54 20.72
N ARG A 475 2.69 5.73 21.34
CA ARG A 475 2.62 4.28 21.12
C ARG A 475 2.29 3.96 19.66
N GLU A 476 1.33 4.67 19.09
CA GLU A 476 0.89 4.50 17.70
C GLU A 476 2.01 4.85 16.70
N VAL A 477 2.73 5.96 16.95
CA VAL A 477 3.92 6.35 16.18
C VAL A 477 4.98 5.24 16.26
N ALA A 478 5.25 4.68 17.44
CA ALA A 478 6.26 3.64 17.62
C ALA A 478 5.91 2.33 16.87
N ILE A 479 4.66 1.87 16.99
CA ILE A 479 4.17 0.65 16.32
C ILE A 479 4.27 0.78 14.79
N PHE A 480 3.97 1.97 14.25
CA PHE A 480 4.11 2.23 12.81
C PHE A 480 5.58 2.31 12.37
N THR A 481 6.43 2.97 13.16
CA THR A 481 7.80 3.32 12.75
C THR A 481 8.74 2.11 12.81
N GLY A 482 8.57 1.21 13.77
CA GLY A 482 9.48 0.08 14.01
C GLY A 482 9.68 -0.82 12.77
N PRO A 483 8.62 -1.42 12.20
CA PRO A 483 8.74 -2.29 11.03
C PRO A 483 9.28 -1.57 9.78
N ALA A 484 8.87 -0.31 9.58
CA ALA A 484 9.34 0.51 8.46
C ALA A 484 10.85 0.78 8.55
N LEU A 485 11.35 1.11 9.75
CA LEU A 485 12.78 1.28 10.02
C LEU A 485 13.55 -0.03 9.82
N ALA A 486 13.01 -1.17 10.27
CA ALA A 486 13.66 -2.47 10.08
C ALA A 486 13.83 -2.80 8.58
N ALA A 487 12.79 -2.58 7.77
CA ALA A 487 12.88 -2.79 6.33
C ALA A 487 13.91 -1.86 5.66
N GLN A 488 13.94 -0.59 6.04
CA GLN A 488 14.91 0.38 5.53
C GLN A 488 16.35 0.04 5.95
N PHE A 489 16.54 -0.47 7.16
CA PHE A 489 17.86 -0.89 7.64
C PHE A 489 18.43 -2.05 6.80
N GLY A 490 17.63 -3.07 6.48
CA GLY A 490 18.05 -4.17 5.61
C GLY A 490 18.45 -3.68 4.21
N GLN A 491 17.67 -2.76 3.63
CA GLN A 491 17.96 -2.13 2.34
C GLN A 491 19.27 -1.32 2.36
N ILE A 492 19.53 -0.57 3.44
CA ILE A 492 20.79 0.17 3.59
C ILE A 492 21.97 -0.77 3.67
N LEU A 493 21.84 -1.85 4.42
CA LEU A 493 22.91 -2.81 4.64
C LEU A 493 23.31 -3.50 3.33
N ILE A 494 22.34 -3.92 2.53
CA ILE A 494 22.60 -4.50 1.20
C ILE A 494 23.25 -3.47 0.26
N ASN A 495 22.74 -2.23 0.25
CA ASN A 495 23.15 -1.23 -0.74
C ASN A 495 24.51 -0.58 -0.46
N ASN A 496 24.95 -0.52 0.80
CA ASN A 496 26.10 0.32 1.20
C ASN A 496 27.19 -0.42 1.98
N SER A 497 26.95 -1.64 2.48
CA SER A 497 27.97 -2.36 3.27
C SER A 497 29.22 -2.67 2.48
N ASP A 498 29.08 -2.94 1.19
CA ASP A 498 30.17 -3.25 0.28
C ASP A 498 31.20 -2.11 0.20
N VAL A 499 30.74 -0.88 -0.01
CA VAL A 499 31.60 0.31 -0.07
C VAL A 499 32.33 0.57 1.26
N LEU A 500 31.64 0.35 2.39
CA LEU A 500 32.26 0.53 3.71
C LEU A 500 33.36 -0.51 3.99
N ILE A 501 33.11 -1.78 3.65
CA ILE A 501 34.06 -2.87 3.84
C ILE A 501 35.26 -2.68 2.91
N VAL A 502 35.02 -2.34 1.64
CA VAL A 502 36.10 -2.08 0.69
C VAL A 502 36.97 -0.92 1.17
N ARG A 503 36.38 0.17 1.66
CA ARG A 503 37.15 1.30 2.19
C ARG A 503 38.05 0.92 3.38
N ARG A 504 37.61 -0.04 4.20
CA ARG A 504 38.38 -0.50 5.38
C ARG A 504 39.59 -1.34 4.99
N PHE A 505 39.42 -2.31 4.10
CA PHE A 505 40.43 -3.34 3.86
C PHE A 505 41.32 -3.09 2.64
N PHE A 506 40.84 -2.33 1.65
CA PHE A 506 41.59 -2.06 0.43
C PHE A 506 42.40 -0.77 0.51
N PRO A 507 43.49 -0.66 -0.27
CA PRO A 507 44.18 0.61 -0.48
C PRO A 507 43.22 1.72 -0.93
N THR A 508 43.49 2.95 -0.50
CA THR A 508 42.60 4.10 -0.75
C THR A 508 42.29 4.31 -2.24
N GLU A 509 43.25 4.06 -3.13
CA GLU A 509 43.04 4.16 -4.57
C GLU A 509 42.04 3.10 -5.09
N GLU A 510 42.23 1.82 -4.74
CA GLU A 510 41.31 0.74 -5.10
C GLU A 510 39.90 0.94 -4.53
N ALA A 511 39.80 1.47 -3.31
CA ALA A 511 38.50 1.83 -2.73
C ALA A 511 37.80 2.95 -3.51
N GLY A 512 38.56 3.90 -4.06
CA GLY A 512 38.06 4.94 -4.94
C GLY A 512 37.57 4.41 -6.28
N LEU A 513 38.33 3.49 -6.87
CA LEU A 513 37.94 2.76 -8.08
C LEU A 513 36.63 1.98 -7.84
N TYR A 514 36.53 1.27 -6.72
CA TYR A 514 35.33 0.53 -6.35
C TYR A 514 34.12 1.45 -6.09
N ALA A 515 34.33 2.61 -5.46
CA ALA A 515 33.26 3.58 -5.25
C ALA A 515 32.67 4.10 -6.58
N ALA A 516 33.52 4.31 -7.59
CA ALA A 516 33.09 4.64 -8.94
C ALA A 516 32.32 3.48 -9.59
N LEU A 517 32.84 2.25 -9.49
CA LEU A 517 32.16 1.03 -9.95
C LEU A 517 30.75 0.90 -9.34
N ALA A 518 30.63 1.08 -8.03
CA ALA A 518 29.36 1.02 -7.32
C ALA A 518 28.39 2.12 -7.75
N LEU A 519 28.88 3.34 -7.99
CA LEU A 519 28.05 4.45 -8.48
C LEU A 519 27.47 4.14 -9.87
N ILE A 520 28.29 3.64 -10.80
CA ILE A 520 27.84 3.29 -12.16
C ILE A 520 26.87 2.11 -12.10
N GLY A 521 27.21 1.06 -11.36
CA GLY A 521 26.41 -0.15 -11.27
C GLY A 521 25.02 0.06 -10.66
N ARG A 522 24.90 0.95 -9.67
CA ARG A 522 23.61 1.31 -9.03
C ARG A 522 22.60 1.99 -9.97
N VAL A 523 23.02 2.45 -11.16
CA VAL A 523 22.10 3.02 -12.16
C VAL A 523 20.98 2.03 -12.52
N VAL A 524 21.25 0.73 -12.55
CA VAL A 524 20.24 -0.32 -12.79
C VAL A 524 19.13 -0.27 -11.73
N PHE A 525 19.50 -0.15 -10.46
CA PHE A 525 18.54 -0.08 -9.35
C PHE A 525 17.70 1.20 -9.42
N PHE A 526 18.33 2.35 -9.71
CA PHE A 526 17.59 3.60 -9.84
C PHE A 526 16.65 3.62 -11.06
N ALA A 527 17.08 3.06 -12.20
CA ALA A 527 16.26 2.96 -13.40
C ALA A 527 14.99 2.11 -13.18
N THR A 528 15.06 1.12 -12.29
CA THR A 528 13.98 0.17 -12.00
C THR A 528 13.09 0.59 -10.82
N TRP A 529 13.50 1.60 -10.05
CA TRP A 529 12.75 2.12 -8.89
C TRP A 529 11.36 2.68 -9.24
N SER A 530 11.22 3.25 -10.44
CA SER A 530 9.95 3.78 -10.97
C SER A 530 8.88 2.69 -11.10
N ILE A 531 9.28 1.49 -11.50
CA ILE A 531 8.40 0.31 -11.62
C ILE A 531 7.87 -0.08 -10.25
N VAL A 532 8.75 -0.16 -9.24
CA VAL A 532 8.36 -0.45 -7.86
C VAL A 532 7.39 0.59 -7.31
N THR A 533 7.69 1.87 -7.52
CA THR A 533 6.86 3.00 -7.05
C THR A 533 5.47 2.99 -7.68
N ALA A 534 5.36 2.63 -8.96
CA ALA A 534 4.08 2.52 -9.66
C ALA A 534 3.31 1.24 -9.28
N MET A 535 4.01 0.11 -9.16
CA MET A 535 3.41 -1.18 -8.83
C MET A 535 2.77 -1.18 -7.44
N PHE A 536 3.45 -0.61 -6.45
CA PHE A 536 3.04 -0.67 -5.05
C PHE A 536 1.58 -0.21 -4.80
N PRO A 537 1.16 1.01 -5.17
CA PRO A 537 -0.22 1.46 -4.92
C PRO A 537 -1.27 0.68 -5.74
N ILE A 538 -0.93 0.23 -6.96
CA ILE A 538 -1.85 -0.53 -7.81
C ILE A 538 -2.13 -1.91 -7.20
N VAL A 539 -1.09 -2.59 -6.73
CA VAL A 539 -1.23 -3.90 -6.06
C VAL A 539 -1.98 -3.74 -4.75
N ALA A 540 -1.62 -2.76 -3.93
CA ALA A 540 -2.30 -2.51 -2.65
C ALA A 540 -3.82 -2.25 -2.84
N GLN A 541 -4.19 -1.45 -3.85
CA GLN A 541 -5.60 -1.18 -4.17
C GLN A 541 -6.33 -2.41 -4.71
N ARG A 542 -5.70 -3.22 -5.55
CA ARG A 542 -6.34 -4.45 -6.06
C ARG A 542 -6.48 -5.50 -4.98
N TYR A 543 -5.50 -5.63 -4.08
CA TYR A 543 -5.54 -6.53 -2.95
C TYR A 543 -6.67 -6.17 -1.98
N SER A 544 -6.84 -4.88 -1.63
CA SER A 544 -7.94 -4.44 -0.77
C SER A 544 -9.33 -4.67 -1.38
N ARG A 545 -9.42 -4.73 -2.72
CA ARG A 545 -10.65 -5.04 -3.47
C ARG A 545 -10.83 -6.54 -3.76
N GLY A 546 -9.96 -7.42 -3.27
CA GLY A 546 -10.00 -8.86 -3.54
C GLY A 546 -9.78 -9.23 -5.02
N GLN A 547 -9.23 -8.31 -5.83
CA GLN A 547 -9.02 -8.52 -7.27
C GLN A 547 -7.71 -9.27 -7.55
N ARG A 548 -7.62 -9.96 -8.70
CA ARG A 548 -6.39 -10.60 -9.15
C ARG A 548 -5.26 -9.57 -9.32
N HIS A 549 -4.16 -9.74 -8.58
CA HIS A 549 -3.03 -8.80 -8.58
C HIS A 549 -1.68 -9.44 -8.95
N ARG A 550 -1.53 -10.77 -8.86
CA ARG A 550 -0.23 -11.46 -9.05
C ARG A 550 0.41 -11.27 -10.42
N HIS A 551 -0.37 -11.05 -11.48
CA HIS A 551 0.18 -10.75 -12.81
C HIS A 551 1.00 -9.45 -12.83
N LEU A 552 0.72 -8.49 -11.94
CA LEU A 552 1.47 -7.24 -11.82
C LEU A 552 2.89 -7.48 -11.27
N LEU A 553 3.06 -8.47 -10.40
CA LEU A 553 4.39 -8.92 -9.95
C LEU A 553 5.19 -9.47 -11.14
N VAL A 554 4.58 -10.38 -11.91
CA VAL A 554 5.24 -11.02 -13.06
C VAL A 554 5.62 -9.96 -14.11
N TRP A 555 4.71 -9.06 -14.46
CA TRP A 555 5.01 -7.98 -15.40
C TRP A 555 6.10 -7.04 -14.89
N SER A 556 6.08 -6.68 -13.61
CA SER A 556 7.15 -5.87 -13.01
C SER A 556 8.51 -6.58 -13.09
N LEU A 557 8.57 -7.89 -12.77
CA LEU A 557 9.80 -8.68 -12.88
C LEU A 557 10.31 -8.76 -14.32
N VAL A 558 9.42 -8.97 -15.29
CA VAL A 558 9.75 -9.02 -16.73
C VAL A 558 10.32 -7.68 -17.19
N ILE A 559 9.65 -6.57 -16.89
CA ILE A 559 10.10 -5.23 -17.31
C ILE A 559 11.46 -4.91 -16.66
N VAL A 560 11.62 -5.20 -15.36
CA VAL A 560 12.89 -5.01 -14.66
C VAL A 560 13.99 -5.87 -15.26
N LEU A 561 13.73 -7.15 -15.53
CA LEU A 561 14.72 -8.07 -16.10
C LEU A 561 15.19 -7.63 -17.49
N PHE A 562 14.27 -7.35 -18.42
CA PHE A 562 14.65 -6.95 -19.77
C PHE A 562 15.27 -5.55 -19.81
N GLY A 563 14.73 -4.60 -19.02
CA GLY A 563 15.30 -3.25 -18.91
C GLY A 563 16.72 -3.25 -18.34
N SER A 564 16.98 -4.08 -17.32
CA SER A 564 18.31 -4.21 -16.73
C SER A 564 19.28 -5.00 -17.62
N LEU A 565 18.82 -6.04 -18.32
CA LEU A 565 19.67 -6.82 -19.24
C LEU A 565 20.24 -5.94 -20.36
N ALA A 566 19.48 -4.95 -20.86
CA ALA A 566 20.01 -3.97 -21.81
C ALA A 566 21.20 -3.18 -21.22
N ILE A 567 21.10 -2.74 -19.96
CA ILE A 567 22.17 -2.01 -19.27
C ILE A 567 23.38 -2.93 -19.04
N VAL A 568 23.16 -4.17 -18.58
CA VAL A 568 24.23 -5.17 -18.36
C VAL A 568 24.94 -5.49 -19.67
N THR A 569 24.20 -5.63 -20.78
CA THR A 569 24.76 -5.90 -22.10
C THR A 569 25.64 -4.74 -22.57
N CYS A 570 25.19 -3.50 -22.41
CA CYS A 570 26.02 -2.32 -22.68
C CYS A 570 27.28 -2.28 -21.80
N ALA A 571 27.15 -2.59 -20.51
CA ALA A 571 28.27 -2.67 -19.58
C ALA A 571 29.27 -3.80 -19.93
N TYR A 572 28.82 -4.88 -20.57
CA TYR A 572 29.66 -5.98 -21.00
C TYR A 572 30.43 -5.66 -22.29
N PHE A 573 29.76 -5.10 -23.30
CA PHE A 573 30.40 -4.80 -24.59
C PHE A 573 31.21 -3.49 -24.62
N PHE A 574 30.83 -2.50 -23.79
CA PHE A 574 31.46 -1.17 -23.79
C PHE A 574 31.96 -0.71 -22.41
N PRO A 575 32.58 -1.57 -21.56
CA PRO A 575 32.94 -1.20 -20.19
C PRO A 575 33.94 -0.05 -20.13
N GLU A 576 35.02 -0.10 -20.94
CA GLU A 576 36.05 0.94 -20.95
C GLU A 576 35.51 2.29 -21.43
N ALA A 577 34.64 2.28 -22.45
CA ALA A 577 34.03 3.49 -22.98
C ALA A 577 33.14 4.17 -21.93
N ILE A 578 32.34 3.39 -21.20
CA ILE A 578 31.49 3.89 -20.11
C ILE A 578 32.35 4.50 -19.00
N VAL A 579 33.36 3.78 -18.52
CA VAL A 579 34.22 4.23 -17.42
C VAL A 579 35.01 5.48 -17.81
N ARG A 580 35.62 5.50 -19.00
CA ARG A 580 36.37 6.66 -19.51
C ARG A 580 35.47 7.88 -19.70
N ALA A 581 34.26 7.68 -20.22
CA ALA A 581 33.30 8.77 -20.42
C ALA A 581 32.84 9.37 -19.08
N LEU A 582 32.57 8.53 -18.08
CA LEU A 582 32.03 8.98 -16.80
C LEU A 582 33.11 9.51 -15.85
N PHE A 583 34.15 8.72 -15.57
CA PHE A 583 35.16 9.03 -14.56
C PHE A 583 36.56 9.34 -15.11
N GLY A 584 36.87 8.88 -16.32
CA GLY A 584 38.16 9.15 -16.96
C GLY A 584 39.12 7.95 -16.96
N PRO A 585 40.34 8.14 -17.48
CA PRO A 585 41.30 7.05 -17.73
C PRO A 585 41.81 6.38 -16.44
N ASP A 586 41.98 7.15 -15.36
CA ASP A 586 42.50 6.65 -14.07
C ASP A 586 41.59 5.58 -13.46
N TYR A 587 40.32 5.51 -13.89
CA TYR A 587 39.35 4.54 -13.41
C TYR A 587 39.22 3.29 -14.29
N LEU A 588 39.94 3.19 -15.41
CA LEU A 588 39.86 2.05 -16.33
C LEU A 588 40.09 0.66 -15.67
N PRO A 589 40.91 0.49 -14.61
CA PRO A 589 41.10 -0.82 -14.00
C PRO A 589 39.82 -1.52 -13.51
N ILE A 590 38.73 -0.79 -13.20
CA ILE A 590 37.46 -1.42 -12.81
C ILE A 590 36.54 -1.81 -13.97
N ALA A 591 36.88 -1.45 -15.20
CA ALA A 591 36.05 -1.70 -16.38
C ALA A 591 35.63 -3.18 -16.52
N PRO A 592 36.52 -4.18 -16.33
CA PRO A 592 36.14 -5.60 -16.44
C PRO A 592 35.10 -6.06 -15.41
N LEU A 593 35.00 -5.40 -14.26
CA LEU A 593 34.06 -5.74 -13.18
C LEU A 593 32.67 -5.12 -13.36
N LEU A 594 32.53 -4.17 -14.30
CA LEU A 594 31.33 -3.35 -14.43
C LEU A 594 30.07 -4.17 -14.72
N TRP A 595 30.14 -5.11 -15.65
CA TRP A 595 28.99 -5.94 -16.02
C TRP A 595 28.60 -6.89 -14.87
N MET A 596 29.56 -7.40 -14.10
CA MET A 596 29.30 -8.27 -12.94
C MET A 596 28.56 -7.49 -11.85
N TYR A 597 29.00 -6.27 -11.55
CA TYR A 597 28.33 -5.40 -10.58
C TYR A 597 26.92 -5.01 -11.05
N ALA A 598 26.77 -4.68 -12.34
CA ALA A 598 25.46 -4.37 -12.93
C ALA A 598 24.50 -5.59 -12.85
N LEU A 599 25.02 -6.80 -13.05
CA LEU A 599 24.26 -8.04 -12.90
C LEU A 599 23.88 -8.32 -11.44
N ALA A 600 24.78 -8.09 -10.49
CA ALA A 600 24.48 -8.19 -9.06
C ALA A 600 23.36 -7.22 -8.64
N THR A 601 23.44 -5.97 -9.15
CA THR A 601 22.43 -4.93 -8.92
C THR A 601 21.09 -5.31 -9.57
N THR A 602 21.12 -5.98 -10.73
CA THR A 602 19.92 -6.52 -11.40
C THR A 602 19.22 -7.54 -10.52
N ALA A 603 19.95 -8.52 -9.96
CA ALA A 603 19.39 -9.50 -9.06
C ALA A 603 18.75 -8.84 -7.82
N TYR A 604 19.42 -7.84 -7.24
CA TYR A 604 18.85 -7.07 -6.14
C TYR A 604 17.62 -6.25 -6.53
N ALA A 605 17.60 -5.63 -7.72
CA ALA A 605 16.43 -4.90 -8.21
C ALA A 605 15.21 -5.82 -8.35
N LEU A 606 15.40 -7.04 -8.86
CA LEU A 606 14.35 -8.07 -8.94
C LEU A 606 13.88 -8.51 -7.54
N ALA A 607 14.80 -8.75 -6.60
CA ALA A 607 14.46 -9.03 -5.20
C ALA A 607 13.64 -7.89 -4.58
N ASN A 608 14.01 -6.63 -4.85
CA ASN A 608 13.32 -5.46 -4.36
C ASN A 608 11.88 -5.35 -4.91
N VAL A 609 11.63 -5.76 -6.16
CA VAL A 609 10.26 -5.88 -6.70
C VAL A 609 9.43 -6.87 -5.86
N VAL A 610 9.98 -8.05 -5.55
CA VAL A 610 9.27 -9.06 -4.74
C VAL A 610 8.99 -8.51 -3.33
N ILE A 611 9.99 -7.90 -2.68
CA ILE A 611 9.83 -7.31 -1.33
C ILE A 611 8.69 -6.28 -1.32
N ASN A 612 8.69 -5.35 -2.28
CA ASN A 612 7.69 -4.28 -2.33
C ASN A 612 6.30 -4.81 -2.70
N TYR A 613 6.21 -5.83 -3.56
CA TYR A 613 4.95 -6.52 -3.82
C TYR A 613 4.37 -7.13 -2.55
N ARG A 614 5.17 -7.86 -1.77
CA ARG A 614 4.71 -8.49 -0.52
C ARG A 614 4.33 -7.45 0.54
N LEU A 615 5.10 -6.37 0.63
CA LEU A 615 4.77 -5.26 1.50
C LEU A 615 3.44 -4.59 1.11
N SER A 616 3.15 -4.47 -0.19
CA SER A 616 1.90 -3.88 -0.69
C SER A 616 0.64 -4.69 -0.34
N ILE A 617 0.78 -6.00 -0.07
CA ILE A 617 -0.30 -6.88 0.41
C ILE A 617 -0.27 -7.08 1.93
N GLY A 618 0.47 -6.23 2.67
CA GLY A 618 0.52 -6.22 4.13
C GLY A 618 1.43 -7.27 4.75
N ARG A 619 2.29 -7.95 3.97
CA ARG A 619 3.22 -8.98 4.46
C ARG A 619 4.63 -8.43 4.56
N ALA A 620 5.08 -8.15 5.79
CA ALA A 620 6.42 -7.60 6.07
C ALA A 620 7.51 -8.68 6.23
N ASP A 621 7.19 -9.96 6.10
CA ASP A 621 8.12 -11.06 6.39
C ASP A 621 9.33 -11.10 5.43
N SER A 622 9.17 -10.64 4.18
CA SER A 622 10.31 -10.47 3.25
C SER A 622 11.31 -9.39 3.67
N ALA A 623 10.90 -8.43 4.52
CA ALA A 623 11.82 -7.41 5.02
C ALA A 623 12.87 -8.01 5.96
N TYR A 624 12.49 -9.01 6.78
CA TYR A 624 13.43 -9.71 7.66
C TYR A 624 14.44 -10.55 6.86
N LEU A 625 14.01 -11.17 5.76
CA LEU A 625 14.92 -11.87 4.85
C LEU A 625 15.95 -10.91 4.23
N ALA A 626 15.56 -9.67 3.92
CA ALA A 626 16.48 -8.64 3.44
C ALA A 626 17.51 -8.22 4.50
N ILE A 627 17.11 -8.09 5.76
CA ILE A 627 18.05 -7.84 6.87
C ILE A 627 19.05 -9.00 6.97
N GLY A 628 18.56 -10.24 6.94
CA GLY A 628 19.42 -11.43 6.98
C GLY A 628 20.43 -11.47 5.82
N ALA A 629 19.97 -11.17 4.59
CA ALA A 629 20.85 -11.10 3.42
C ALA A 629 21.88 -9.96 3.54
N GLY A 630 21.51 -8.79 4.05
CA GLY A 630 22.44 -7.70 4.29
C GLY A 630 23.49 -8.03 5.35
N VAL A 631 23.09 -8.68 6.46
CA VAL A 631 24.03 -9.11 7.51
C VAL A 631 24.98 -10.16 6.95
N LEU A 632 24.45 -11.13 6.21
CA LEU A 632 25.26 -12.14 5.53
C LEU A 632 26.24 -11.52 4.52
N GLN A 633 25.81 -10.51 3.76
CA GLN A 633 26.69 -9.75 2.87
C GLN A 633 27.84 -9.12 3.64
N GLY A 634 27.53 -8.41 4.73
CA GLY A 634 28.53 -7.79 5.57
C GLY A 634 29.53 -8.80 6.14
N LEU A 635 29.05 -9.94 6.64
CA LEU A 635 29.88 -11.01 7.19
C LEU A 635 30.77 -11.68 6.13
N LEU A 636 30.20 -12.02 4.97
CA LEU A 636 30.96 -12.66 3.88
C LEU A 636 32.05 -11.74 3.36
N LEU A 637 31.74 -10.46 3.13
CA LEU A 637 32.74 -9.49 2.68
C LEU A 637 33.76 -9.16 3.78
N TRP A 638 33.39 -9.24 5.06
CA TRP A 638 34.33 -9.09 6.17
C TRP A 638 35.34 -10.25 6.24
N ILE A 639 34.95 -11.46 5.85
CA ILE A 639 35.82 -12.64 5.90
C ILE A 639 36.58 -12.85 4.59
N PHE A 640 35.94 -12.56 3.45
CA PHE A 640 36.46 -12.82 2.10
C PHE A 640 36.55 -11.52 1.29
N HIS A 641 37.75 -10.93 1.22
CA HIS A 641 38.01 -9.66 0.54
C HIS A 641 39.43 -9.54 -0.03
N ASP A 642 40.01 -10.63 -0.53
CA ASP A 642 41.37 -10.67 -1.08
C ASP A 642 41.54 -9.83 -2.37
N SER A 643 40.45 -9.60 -3.11
CA SER A 643 40.46 -8.77 -4.32
C SER A 643 39.10 -8.14 -4.61
N LEU A 644 39.07 -7.04 -5.38
CA LEU A 644 37.82 -6.42 -5.83
C LEU A 644 36.94 -7.39 -6.64
N HIS A 645 37.55 -8.28 -7.43
CA HIS A 645 36.82 -9.31 -8.15
C HIS A 645 36.09 -10.27 -7.20
N GLN A 646 36.72 -10.69 -6.10
CA GLN A 646 36.10 -11.54 -5.09
C GLN A 646 34.91 -10.84 -4.42
N VAL A 647 35.05 -9.56 -4.07
CA VAL A 647 33.97 -8.74 -3.49
C VAL A 647 32.74 -8.71 -4.41
N VAL A 648 32.95 -8.38 -5.69
CA VAL A 648 31.86 -8.30 -6.68
C VAL A 648 31.23 -9.68 -6.95
N SER A 649 32.04 -10.74 -6.97
CA SER A 649 31.56 -12.11 -7.16
C SER A 649 30.68 -12.58 -6.00
N ILE A 650 31.09 -12.30 -4.75
CA ILE A 650 30.30 -12.60 -3.56
C ILE A 650 28.95 -11.87 -3.62
N GLN A 651 28.97 -10.58 -3.98
CA GLN A 651 27.74 -9.80 -4.10
C GLN A 651 26.81 -10.35 -5.19
N LEU A 652 27.36 -10.71 -6.36
CA LEU A 652 26.58 -11.31 -7.45
C LEU A 652 25.92 -12.62 -7.03
N VAL A 653 26.68 -13.54 -6.44
CA VAL A 653 26.16 -14.84 -5.98
C VAL A 653 25.12 -14.63 -4.90
N LEU A 654 25.42 -13.80 -3.89
CA LEU A 654 24.53 -13.56 -2.77
C LEU A 654 23.21 -12.89 -3.19
N MET A 655 23.26 -11.85 -4.03
CA MET A 655 22.04 -11.19 -4.52
C MET A 655 21.20 -12.10 -5.41
N THR A 656 21.84 -12.95 -6.21
CA THR A 656 21.15 -13.95 -7.03
C THR A 656 20.47 -15.01 -6.15
N CYS A 657 21.19 -15.57 -5.18
CA CYS A 657 20.64 -16.51 -4.20
C CYS A 657 19.50 -15.88 -3.41
N PHE A 658 19.67 -14.63 -2.96
CA PHE A 658 18.65 -13.88 -2.22
C PHE A 658 17.37 -13.70 -3.05
N PHE A 659 17.50 -13.31 -4.33
CA PHE A 659 16.36 -13.22 -5.25
C PHE A 659 15.66 -14.56 -5.43
N VAL A 660 16.42 -15.64 -5.68
CA VAL A 660 15.87 -16.99 -5.86
C VAL A 660 15.14 -17.47 -4.61
N VAL A 661 15.72 -17.27 -3.41
CA VAL A 661 15.11 -17.62 -2.13
C VAL A 661 13.83 -16.82 -1.91
N LEU A 662 13.82 -15.51 -2.18
CA LEU A 662 12.62 -14.68 -2.05
C LEU A 662 11.52 -15.11 -3.01
N LEU A 663 11.86 -15.43 -4.25
CA LEU A 663 10.91 -15.89 -5.26
C LEU A 663 10.35 -17.27 -4.90
N ALA A 664 11.20 -18.20 -4.46
CA ALA A 664 10.78 -19.50 -3.96
C ALA A 664 9.89 -19.37 -2.73
N TRP A 665 10.23 -18.47 -1.81
CA TRP A 665 9.44 -18.19 -0.61
C TRP A 665 8.05 -17.62 -0.96
N ASP A 666 7.97 -16.63 -1.85
CA ASP A 666 6.70 -16.11 -2.36
C ASP A 666 5.88 -17.21 -3.03
N TRP A 667 6.53 -18.04 -3.86
CA TRP A 667 5.88 -19.14 -4.56
C TRP A 667 5.35 -20.20 -3.60
N LEU A 668 6.13 -20.63 -2.59
CA LEU A 668 5.72 -21.59 -1.57
C LEU A 668 4.54 -21.07 -0.76
N HIS A 669 4.56 -19.80 -0.37
CA HIS A 669 3.42 -19.18 0.30
C HIS A 669 2.18 -19.11 -0.59
N ALA A 670 2.36 -18.88 -1.89
CA ALA A 670 1.26 -18.93 -2.83
C ALA A 670 0.73 -20.36 -3.04
N LEU A 671 1.59 -21.38 -3.09
CA LEU A 671 1.18 -22.78 -3.19
C LEU A 671 0.46 -23.27 -1.94
N ARG A 672 0.89 -22.86 -0.74
CA ARG A 672 0.16 -23.10 0.50
C ARG A 672 -1.22 -22.43 0.54
N GLN A 673 -1.45 -21.48 -0.37
CA GLN A 673 -2.73 -20.79 -0.57
C GLN A 673 -3.51 -21.33 -1.79
N VAL A 674 -2.96 -22.31 -2.53
CA VAL A 674 -3.61 -23.03 -3.64
C VAL A 674 -4.03 -24.41 -3.11
N PRO A 675 -5.33 -24.76 -3.05
CA PRO A 675 -5.74 -26.11 -2.69
C PRO A 675 -5.20 -27.11 -3.72
N ALA A 676 -4.72 -28.24 -3.22
CA ALA A 676 -4.20 -29.35 -4.02
C ALA A 676 -5.32 -30.01 -4.86
N GLN A 677 -5.67 -29.42 -6.01
CA GLN A 677 -6.70 -29.96 -6.92
C GLN A 677 -6.18 -30.18 -8.36
N ARG A 678 -4.88 -30.44 -8.56
CA ARG A 678 -4.32 -30.60 -9.91
C ARG A 678 -3.49 -31.86 -10.16
N ILE A 679 -3.87 -33.03 -9.66
CA ILE A 679 -3.39 -34.34 -10.17
C ILE A 679 -4.46 -35.39 -9.75
N ARG A 680 -5.30 -36.07 -10.55
CA ARG A 680 -5.21 -36.70 -11.89
C ARG A 680 -6.56 -36.67 -12.63
N PRO A 681 -6.57 -36.83 -13.97
CA PRO A 681 -7.73 -37.30 -14.72
C PRO A 681 -7.77 -38.84 -14.73
N SER A 682 -8.91 -39.43 -14.37
CA SER A 682 -9.28 -40.76 -14.85
C SER A 682 -10.76 -40.74 -15.21
N PHE A 683 -10.99 -40.53 -16.50
CA PHE A 683 -12.18 -40.99 -17.19
C PHE A 683 -12.34 -42.50 -16.96
N THR A 684 -13.52 -42.92 -16.54
CA THR A 684 -14.12 -44.19 -16.98
C THR A 684 -15.58 -43.91 -17.26
N LEU A 685 -15.90 -43.88 -18.55
CA LEU A 685 -17.26 -43.95 -19.10
C LEU A 685 -17.86 -45.32 -18.79
N ASP A 686 -19.18 -45.29 -18.56
CA ASP A 686 -20.16 -46.36 -18.61
C ASP A 686 -19.73 -47.68 -19.28
N GLU A 687 -20.05 -48.81 -18.63
CA GLU A 687 -20.91 -49.81 -19.29
C GLU A 687 -21.43 -50.90 -18.33
N LYS A 688 -22.69 -51.27 -18.56
CA LYS A 688 -23.40 -52.51 -18.18
C LYS A 688 -24.26 -52.54 -16.91
N LYS A 689 -25.53 -52.20 -17.16
CA LYS A 689 -26.69 -53.02 -16.80
C LYS A 689 -26.40 -54.54 -16.79
N ALA A 690 -27.11 -55.20 -15.85
CA ALA A 690 -27.55 -56.60 -15.83
C ALA A 690 -26.63 -57.65 -15.18
N ALA A 691 -26.90 -57.98 -13.92
CA ALA A 691 -27.53 -59.25 -13.50
C ALA A 691 -27.74 -59.30 -11.97
N ARG A 692 -28.93 -59.79 -11.56
CA ARG A 692 -29.41 -60.10 -10.20
C ARG A 692 -28.61 -61.23 -9.51
N PRO A 693 -28.91 -61.60 -8.24
CA PRO A 693 -29.80 -60.97 -7.24
C PRO A 693 -29.07 -60.34 -6.05
#